data_AF-A0A0L8VNL3-F1
#
_entry.id   AF-A0A0L8VNL3-F1
#
_cell.length_a   1.000
_cell.length_b   1.000
_cell.length_c   1.000
_cell.angle_alpha   90.00
_cell.angle_beta   90.00
_cell.angle_gamma   90.00
#
_symmetry.space_group_name_H-M   'P 1'
#
loop_
_entity.id
_entity.type
_entity.pdbx_description
1 polymer ?
#
loop_
_entity_poly.entity_id
_entity_poly.type
_entity_poly.pdbx_seq_one_letter_code
_entity_poly.pdbx_strand_id
1 'polypeptide(L)'
;MGVHFDDNANTTWEATDPGVSSDCDGQHRVTESIQLQNFSNTDMESMLDEEGRENSKSKWLLLKRKHPIQKFIERVWNGPVEPSDEPPSFPKRWGWLKKIDDFPQTTFKTKIPSKLIRLLLLIVYCCFWMRIFYSLIYPYLIKPPYFHPNDGSEKIPILSLSCNSYLNWEGTNNECGLNAKNCGPLDNKEYMIRCPALCDRGGWTYSAIAVGNRRVKYTGYEIGGGALFSEEDPMVVSYPYRSDSFPCASAVHAGVISPFYGGCTKVSMQGAQNSFPSKKGMYNTGFSVAFNSFFPGSYSFRDIQGGILSGCYDPRAAVVALNMLFGLPIFYLYDSIYGYWINTIVGYWTLVLSLDPPLLTDAHDPASVYELFSVGFQRLLPLCFVLYVVWKSAVKRTLENGSPIAKVILWYPTFWLGISNNVTFDRLPVDRLTTTDLKEQAGALTAVGSIAATILTCAVIQAYSLWKSGRFKKYFKIYICFIGGLIALGSLPGLNLRIHHYILGSILVPGCATRGSSAYLFQGILVGLILSGVARWDFASIVETDTALLRGEAGASLKPPILDFNDDQNHSLSWHLNATDPVIDQIGNIDGFSLLLNDVEVYVGKNETVSIDVLRMENPALAQMMDDALDASNGTIDLYLRVARASVRSPTNRGDYTNAGVLQWPNGMWQKPEPGVS
;
A
#
# COMPACT_ATOMS: atom_id res chain seq x y z
N MET A 1 13.03 6.08 -17.65
CA MET A 1 13.05 6.46 -19.07
C MET A 1 12.14 7.65 -19.25
N GLY A 2 12.71 8.85 -19.42
CA GLY A 2 11.95 10.07 -19.65
C GLY A 2 11.60 10.22 -21.12
N VAL A 3 10.37 10.61 -21.42
CA VAL A 3 9.91 10.94 -22.77
C VAL A 3 9.77 12.45 -22.85
N HIS A 4 10.63 13.07 -23.67
CA HIS A 4 10.52 14.44 -24.15
C HIS A 4 9.31 14.56 -25.08
N PHE A 5 8.47 15.57 -24.87
CA PHE A 5 7.49 16.03 -25.84
C PHE A 5 8.02 17.33 -26.46
N ASP A 6 8.21 17.32 -27.78
CA ASP A 6 8.46 18.51 -28.57
C ASP A 6 7.12 19.14 -28.99
N ASP A 7 6.94 20.41 -28.61
CA ASP A 7 5.90 21.31 -29.10
C ASP A 7 6.26 21.79 -30.52
N ASN A 8 5.35 21.60 -31.49
CA ASN A 8 5.03 22.58 -32.55
C ASN A 8 4.16 21.96 -33.66
N ALA A 9 2.89 22.36 -33.72
CA ALA A 9 2.17 22.53 -34.98
C ALA A 9 1.00 23.49 -34.79
N ASN A 10 1.22 24.72 -35.25
CA ASN A 10 0.32 25.85 -35.21
C ASN A 10 -0.34 25.99 -36.58
N THR A 11 -1.67 25.97 -36.69
CA THR A 11 -2.38 26.48 -37.87
C THR A 11 -3.74 27.06 -37.51
N THR A 12 -3.78 28.40 -37.53
CA THR A 12 -4.92 29.32 -37.54
C THR A 12 -5.67 29.28 -38.86
N TRP A 13 -7.01 29.47 -38.86
CA TRP A 13 -7.73 30.15 -39.96
C TRP A 13 -8.97 30.90 -39.44
N GLU A 14 -9.09 32.14 -39.93
CA GLU A 14 -10.01 33.22 -39.55
C GLU A 14 -11.44 33.06 -40.09
N ALA A 15 -12.34 33.84 -39.48
CA ALA A 15 -13.74 34.01 -39.81
C ALA A 15 -13.96 35.10 -40.86
N THR A 16 -14.95 34.90 -41.74
CA THR A 16 -15.65 35.98 -42.48
C THR A 16 -17.09 35.58 -42.78
N ASP A 17 -18.02 36.41 -42.31
CA ASP A 17 -19.42 36.53 -42.77
C ASP A 17 -19.47 37.62 -43.88
N PRO A 18 -20.43 37.59 -44.84
CA PRO A 18 -21.68 38.33 -44.61
C PRO A 18 -22.96 37.83 -45.35
N GLY A 19 -24.14 38.10 -44.77
CA GLY A 19 -25.22 38.84 -45.46
C GLY A 19 -26.49 38.13 -46.00
N VAL A 20 -27.58 38.21 -45.22
CA VAL A 20 -28.97 38.67 -45.56
C VAL A 20 -29.94 37.85 -46.47
N SER A 21 -31.09 37.52 -45.84
CA SER A 21 -32.53 37.54 -46.29
C SER A 21 -33.32 36.29 -46.72
N SER A 22 -34.52 36.23 -46.09
CA SER A 22 -35.87 35.80 -46.51
C SER A 22 -36.29 34.33 -46.56
N ASP A 23 -37.10 33.98 -45.56
CA ASP A 23 -38.45 33.35 -45.59
C ASP A 23 -38.73 31.97 -46.22
N CYS A 24 -39.64 31.29 -45.50
CA CYS A 24 -40.55 30.18 -45.85
C CYS A 24 -40.07 28.73 -45.66
N ASP A 25 -40.49 28.17 -44.53
CA ASP A 25 -41.26 26.92 -44.34
C ASP A 25 -40.82 25.63 -45.05
N GLY A 26 -40.56 24.57 -44.26
CA GLY A 26 -40.29 23.23 -44.80
C GLY A 26 -39.65 22.23 -43.85
N GLN A 27 -40.48 21.51 -43.10
CA GLN A 27 -40.27 20.14 -42.59
C GLN A 27 -39.13 19.32 -43.26
N HIS A 28 -38.07 18.98 -42.51
CA HIS A 28 -37.55 17.61 -42.26
C HIS A 28 -36.16 17.60 -41.57
N ARG A 29 -36.05 16.78 -40.51
CA ARG A 29 -34.92 15.94 -40.00
C ARG A 29 -33.46 16.42 -40.25
N VAL A 30 -32.53 16.38 -39.30
CA VAL A 30 -32.07 15.24 -38.49
C VAL A 30 -31.32 15.78 -37.25
N THR A 31 -31.76 15.44 -36.04
CA THR A 31 -30.88 15.40 -34.86
C THR A 31 -30.59 13.94 -34.58
N GLU A 32 -29.33 13.53 -34.75
CA GLU A 32 -28.85 12.23 -34.29
C GLU A 32 -28.93 12.20 -32.75
N SER A 33 -30.08 11.76 -32.26
CA SER A 33 -30.20 11.24 -30.91
C SER A 33 -29.84 9.77 -30.96
N ILE A 34 -28.71 9.40 -30.35
CA ILE A 34 -28.47 8.01 -29.97
C ILE A 34 -29.53 7.68 -28.91
N GLN A 35 -30.67 7.14 -29.36
CA GLN A 35 -31.61 6.48 -28.48
C GLN A 35 -30.98 5.17 -28.00
N LEU A 36 -30.39 5.19 -26.81
CA LEU A 36 -30.25 3.98 -26.02
C LEU A 36 -31.66 3.51 -25.69
N GLN A 37 -32.11 2.45 -26.38
CA GLN A 37 -33.35 1.76 -26.10
C GLN A 37 -33.45 1.45 -24.60
N ASN A 38 -34.42 2.08 -23.94
CA ASN A 38 -34.94 1.60 -22.69
C ASN A 38 -35.56 0.23 -22.95
N PHE A 39 -34.82 -0.85 -22.68
CA PHE A 39 -35.40 -2.18 -22.52
C PHE A 39 -36.15 -2.22 -21.17
N SER A 40 -37.32 -1.59 -21.12
CA SER A 40 -38.35 -2.00 -20.17
C SER A 40 -38.93 -3.31 -20.68
N ASN A 41 -38.32 -4.41 -20.25
CA ASN A 41 -38.61 -5.78 -20.68
C ASN A 41 -39.92 -6.35 -20.12
N THR A 42 -40.87 -5.52 -19.69
CA THR A 42 -42.03 -5.97 -18.92
C THR A 42 -42.99 -6.85 -19.73
N ASP A 43 -43.07 -6.65 -21.06
CA ASP A 43 -44.01 -7.38 -21.93
C ASP A 43 -43.38 -8.61 -22.59
N MET A 44 -42.04 -8.65 -22.72
CA MET A 44 -41.31 -9.82 -23.24
C MET A 44 -41.03 -10.84 -22.14
N GLU A 45 -40.93 -10.41 -20.88
CA GLU A 45 -40.72 -11.27 -19.72
C GLU A 45 -42.00 -12.06 -19.36
N SER A 46 -43.20 -11.50 -19.60
CA SER A 46 -44.46 -12.24 -19.39
C SER A 46 -44.75 -13.30 -20.46
N MET A 47 -44.41 -13.05 -21.74
CA MET A 47 -44.56 -14.06 -22.79
C MET A 47 -43.49 -15.16 -22.72
N LEU A 48 -42.26 -14.82 -22.31
CA LEU A 48 -41.21 -15.80 -22.05
C LEU A 48 -41.44 -16.62 -20.77
N ASP A 49 -42.14 -16.06 -19.76
CA ASP A 49 -42.48 -16.76 -18.52
C ASP A 49 -43.57 -17.82 -18.71
N GLU A 50 -44.56 -17.62 -19.59
CA GLU A 50 -45.59 -18.63 -19.87
C GLU A 50 -45.05 -19.78 -20.72
N GLU A 51 -44.33 -19.48 -21.80
CA GLU A 51 -43.70 -20.49 -22.66
C GLU A 51 -42.55 -21.22 -21.92
N GLY A 52 -41.83 -20.49 -21.06
CA GLY A 52 -40.85 -21.04 -20.12
C GLY A 52 -41.47 -21.91 -19.03
N ARG A 53 -42.69 -21.60 -18.54
CA ARG A 53 -43.42 -22.43 -17.56
C ARG A 53 -43.94 -23.72 -18.14
N GLU A 54 -44.47 -23.72 -19.35
CA GLU A 54 -44.91 -24.95 -20.04
C GLU A 54 -43.73 -25.82 -20.43
N ASN A 55 -42.65 -25.23 -20.94
CA ASN A 55 -41.42 -25.96 -21.30
C ASN A 55 -40.63 -26.43 -20.06
N SER A 56 -40.73 -25.71 -18.94
CA SER A 56 -40.27 -26.15 -17.62
C SER A 56 -41.11 -27.32 -17.11
N LYS A 57 -42.45 -27.22 -17.11
CA LYS A 57 -43.35 -28.33 -16.71
C LYS A 57 -43.11 -29.60 -17.52
N SER A 58 -42.91 -29.50 -18.83
CA SER A 58 -42.62 -30.65 -19.70
C SER A 58 -41.23 -31.25 -19.43
N LYS A 59 -40.18 -30.43 -19.21
CA LYS A 59 -38.87 -30.89 -18.73
C LYS A 59 -38.93 -31.53 -17.34
N TRP A 60 -39.74 -31.00 -16.43
CA TRP A 60 -39.94 -31.54 -15.08
C TRP A 60 -40.66 -32.89 -15.08
N LEU A 61 -41.62 -33.09 -15.99
CA LEU A 61 -42.27 -34.39 -16.19
C LEU A 61 -41.31 -35.43 -16.77
N LEU A 62 -40.40 -35.03 -17.68
CA LEU A 62 -39.32 -35.88 -18.19
C LEU A 62 -38.27 -36.21 -17.11
N LEU A 63 -38.00 -35.27 -16.21
CA LEU A 63 -37.15 -35.45 -15.03
C LEU A 63 -37.69 -36.55 -14.11
N LYS A 64 -39.01 -36.73 -13.97
CA LYS A 64 -39.62 -37.74 -13.09
C LYS A 64 -39.19 -39.18 -13.43
N ARG A 65 -38.85 -39.45 -14.70
CA ARG A 65 -38.34 -40.75 -15.22
C ARG A 65 -36.83 -40.96 -15.11
N LYS A 66 -36.04 -39.97 -14.68
CA LYS A 66 -34.56 -40.07 -14.62
C LYS A 66 -34.04 -40.65 -13.30
N HIS A 67 -32.84 -41.25 -13.34
CA HIS A 67 -32.12 -41.74 -12.16
C HIS A 67 -31.92 -40.63 -11.11
N PRO A 68 -31.91 -40.95 -9.80
CA PRO A 68 -31.80 -39.97 -8.72
C PRO A 68 -30.54 -39.09 -8.82
N ILE A 69 -29.43 -39.65 -9.30
CA ILE A 69 -28.17 -38.91 -9.52
C ILE A 69 -28.33 -37.85 -10.62
N GLN A 70 -28.99 -38.20 -11.73
CA GLN A 70 -29.23 -37.28 -12.83
C GLN A 70 -30.20 -36.17 -12.43
N LYS A 71 -31.24 -36.48 -11.63
CA LYS A 71 -32.14 -35.49 -11.01
C LYS A 71 -31.38 -34.53 -10.10
N PHE A 72 -30.46 -35.06 -9.29
CA PHE A 72 -29.63 -34.25 -8.40
C PHE A 72 -28.73 -33.29 -9.19
N ILE A 73 -28.01 -33.78 -10.20
CA ILE A 73 -27.14 -32.95 -11.05
C ILE A 73 -27.96 -31.87 -11.78
N GLU A 74 -29.10 -32.22 -12.36
CA GLU A 74 -29.97 -31.25 -13.05
C GLU A 74 -30.52 -30.20 -12.10
N ARG A 75 -30.81 -30.57 -10.84
CA ARG A 75 -31.27 -29.62 -9.80
C ARG A 75 -30.14 -28.72 -9.30
N VAL A 76 -28.93 -29.25 -9.14
CA VAL A 76 -27.75 -28.44 -8.81
C VAL A 76 -27.45 -27.44 -9.93
N TRP A 77 -27.55 -27.86 -11.20
CA TRP A 77 -27.23 -27.02 -12.34
C TRP A 77 -28.30 -25.97 -12.67
N ASN A 78 -29.58 -26.33 -12.60
CA ASN A 78 -30.68 -25.43 -13.00
C ASN A 78 -31.27 -24.63 -11.83
N GLY A 79 -30.96 -24.98 -10.57
CA GLY A 79 -31.52 -24.31 -9.40
C GLY A 79 -32.69 -25.05 -8.74
N PRO A 80 -33.26 -24.49 -7.66
CA PRO A 80 -34.48 -24.99 -7.05
C PRO A 80 -35.69 -24.78 -7.99
N VAL A 81 -36.76 -25.54 -7.76
CA VAL A 81 -38.02 -25.44 -8.51
C VAL A 81 -38.63 -24.04 -8.38
N GLU A 82 -38.59 -23.50 -7.17
CA GLU A 82 -39.08 -22.16 -6.84
C GLU A 82 -37.89 -21.32 -6.38
N PRO A 83 -37.35 -20.44 -7.24
CA PRO A 83 -36.26 -19.56 -6.85
C PRO A 83 -36.75 -18.52 -5.84
N SER A 84 -35.91 -18.21 -4.85
CA SER A 84 -36.19 -17.22 -3.81
C SER A 84 -34.95 -16.38 -3.55
N ASP A 85 -35.13 -15.05 -3.57
CA ASP A 85 -34.06 -14.05 -3.37
C ASP A 85 -34.61 -12.91 -2.50
N GLU A 86 -35.04 -13.25 -1.30
CA GLU A 86 -35.65 -12.29 -0.38
C GLU A 86 -34.58 -11.47 0.37
N PRO A 87 -34.84 -10.17 0.61
CA PRO A 87 -33.97 -9.36 1.47
C PRO A 87 -34.01 -9.84 2.93
N PRO A 88 -32.97 -9.53 3.73
CA PRO A 88 -32.99 -9.82 5.16
C PRO A 88 -34.25 -9.23 5.81
N SER A 89 -35.01 -10.08 6.49
CA SER A 89 -36.12 -9.64 7.34
C SER A 89 -35.65 -9.62 8.79
N PHE A 90 -35.52 -8.43 9.37
CA PHE A 90 -35.30 -8.32 10.81
C PHE A 90 -36.53 -8.81 11.56
N PRO A 91 -36.37 -9.34 12.79
CA PRO A 91 -37.49 -9.89 13.53
C PRO A 91 -38.55 -8.81 13.77
N LYS A 92 -39.62 -8.87 12.99
CA LYS A 92 -40.84 -8.05 13.13
C LYS A 92 -41.52 -8.25 14.49
N ARG A 93 -41.03 -9.21 15.29
CA ARG A 93 -41.48 -9.53 16.64
C ARG A 93 -41.41 -8.32 17.58
N TRP A 94 -40.47 -7.40 17.38
CA TRP A 94 -40.35 -6.19 18.20
C TRP A 94 -40.84 -4.97 17.41
N GLY A 95 -41.98 -4.39 17.83
CA GLY A 95 -42.61 -3.28 17.13
C GLY A 95 -41.75 -2.01 17.01
N TRP A 96 -40.79 -1.82 17.94
CA TRP A 96 -39.85 -0.71 17.87
C TRP A 96 -38.80 -0.88 16.76
N LEU A 97 -38.30 -2.10 16.51
CA LEU A 97 -37.38 -2.37 15.39
C LEU A 97 -38.05 -2.11 14.04
N LYS A 98 -39.32 -2.51 13.90
CA LYS A 98 -40.12 -2.21 12.70
C LYS A 98 -40.28 -0.70 12.51
N LYS A 99 -40.58 0.06 13.56
CA LYS A 99 -40.67 1.53 13.49
C LYS A 99 -39.36 2.17 13.05
N ILE A 100 -38.21 1.68 13.52
CA ILE A 100 -36.90 2.16 13.09
C ILE A 100 -36.64 1.78 11.63
N ASP A 101 -36.96 0.56 11.19
CA ASP A 101 -36.68 0.15 9.81
C ASP A 101 -37.56 0.90 8.79
N ASP A 102 -38.81 1.13 9.15
CA ASP A 102 -39.79 1.84 8.31
C ASP A 102 -39.62 3.38 8.38
N PHE A 103 -38.87 3.92 9.35
CA PHE A 103 -38.76 5.36 9.60
C PHE A 103 -38.35 6.19 8.37
N PRO A 104 -37.33 5.80 7.57
CA PRO A 104 -36.93 6.56 6.38
C PRO A 104 -38.06 6.68 5.36
N GLN A 105 -38.84 5.62 5.15
CA GLN A 105 -39.93 5.62 4.15
C GLN A 105 -41.22 6.25 4.68
N THR A 106 -41.54 6.02 5.96
CA THR A 106 -42.85 6.37 6.53
C THR A 106 -42.88 7.69 7.26
N THR A 107 -41.79 8.12 7.89
CA THR A 107 -41.75 9.35 8.70
C THR A 107 -40.93 10.44 8.02
N PHE A 108 -39.73 10.11 7.54
CA PHE A 108 -38.86 11.09 6.91
C PHE A 108 -39.43 11.59 5.57
N LYS A 109 -39.81 10.67 4.67
CA LYS A 109 -40.41 11.02 3.38
C LYS A 109 -41.82 11.64 3.48
N THR A 110 -42.56 11.37 4.55
CA THR A 110 -43.90 11.98 4.74
C THR A 110 -43.82 13.37 5.35
N LYS A 111 -42.92 13.60 6.32
CA LYS A 111 -42.70 14.92 6.91
C LYS A 111 -42.04 15.89 5.93
N ILE A 112 -41.17 15.41 5.05
CA ILE A 112 -40.49 16.21 4.03
C ILE A 112 -40.79 15.62 2.64
N PRO A 113 -42.01 15.82 2.11
CA PRO A 113 -42.44 15.17 0.88
C PRO A 113 -41.66 15.65 -0.35
N SER A 114 -41.33 16.94 -0.38
CA SER A 114 -40.59 17.55 -1.49
C SER A 114 -39.20 16.90 -1.66
N LYS A 115 -38.97 16.32 -2.83
CA LYS A 115 -37.66 15.77 -3.22
C LYS A 115 -36.59 16.87 -3.24
N LEU A 116 -36.95 18.07 -3.67
CA LEU A 116 -36.05 19.21 -3.72
C LEU A 116 -35.56 19.61 -2.33
N ILE A 117 -36.46 19.71 -1.34
CA ILE A 117 -36.08 20.06 0.04
C ILE A 117 -35.17 18.99 0.64
N ARG A 118 -35.48 17.69 0.44
CA ARG A 118 -34.61 16.60 0.91
C ARG A 118 -33.22 16.64 0.26
N LEU A 119 -33.14 16.99 -1.02
CA LEU A 119 -31.88 17.17 -1.72
C LEU A 119 -31.10 18.38 -1.18
N LEU A 120 -31.76 19.51 -0.94
CA LEU A 120 -31.13 20.69 -0.33
C LEU A 120 -30.60 20.39 1.07
N LEU A 121 -31.36 19.67 1.91
CA LEU A 121 -30.90 19.22 3.22
C LEU A 121 -29.66 18.31 3.12
N LEU A 122 -29.64 17.41 2.13
CA LEU A 122 -28.48 16.56 1.87
C LEU A 122 -27.26 17.38 1.47
N ILE A 123 -27.42 18.36 0.59
CA ILE A 123 -26.34 19.25 0.16
C ILE A 123 -25.80 20.05 1.35
N VAL A 124 -26.66 20.67 2.14
CA VAL A 124 -26.26 21.42 3.35
C VAL A 124 -25.52 20.52 4.33
N TYR A 125 -26.02 19.30 4.55
CA TYR A 125 -25.36 18.32 5.41
C TYR A 125 -23.98 17.92 4.88
N CYS A 126 -23.86 17.63 3.58
CA CYS A 126 -22.58 17.30 2.95
C CYS A 126 -21.60 18.49 3.00
N CYS A 127 -22.05 19.73 2.81
CA CYS A 127 -21.22 20.92 2.96
C CYS A 127 -20.70 21.08 4.40
N PHE A 128 -21.57 20.88 5.39
CA PHE A 128 -21.18 20.90 6.80
C PHE A 128 -20.14 19.80 7.11
N TRP A 129 -20.39 18.56 6.65
CA TRP A 129 -19.47 17.45 6.82
C TRP A 129 -18.11 17.72 6.16
N MET A 130 -18.10 18.18 4.90
CA MET A 130 -16.88 18.58 4.19
C MET A 130 -16.11 19.68 4.94
N ARG A 131 -16.80 20.62 5.59
CA ARG A 131 -16.15 21.67 6.40
C ARG A 131 -15.44 21.08 7.62
N ILE A 132 -16.06 20.13 8.32
CA ILE A 132 -15.44 19.43 9.45
C ILE A 132 -14.22 18.63 8.98
N PHE A 133 -14.37 17.84 7.91
CA PHE A 133 -13.27 17.07 7.32
C PHE A 133 -12.09 17.98 6.93
N TYR A 134 -12.36 19.07 6.23
CA TYR A 134 -11.35 20.07 5.87
C TYR A 134 -10.65 20.65 7.10
N SER A 135 -11.40 20.96 8.17
CA SER A 135 -10.81 21.53 9.39
C SER A 135 -9.81 20.60 10.10
N LEU A 136 -9.97 19.28 9.95
CA LEU A 136 -9.07 18.28 10.53
C LEU A 136 -7.82 18.07 9.68
N ILE A 137 -7.97 18.05 8.35
CA ILE A 137 -6.86 17.79 7.42
C ILE A 137 -6.02 19.05 7.20
N TYR A 138 -6.62 20.23 7.18
CA TYR A 138 -5.93 21.51 6.96
C TYR A 138 -4.66 21.70 7.81
N PRO A 139 -4.69 21.54 9.16
CA PRO A 139 -3.51 21.74 9.99
C PRO A 139 -2.40 20.69 9.78
N TYR A 140 -2.74 19.53 9.22
CA TYR A 140 -1.79 18.43 9.02
C TYR A 140 -1.20 18.42 7.60
N LEU A 141 -2.05 18.54 6.58
CA LEU A 141 -1.69 18.39 5.17
C LEU A 141 -1.35 19.72 4.48
N ILE A 142 -2.03 20.82 4.83
CA ILE A 142 -1.93 22.09 4.07
C ILE A 142 -1.10 23.13 4.81
N LYS A 143 -1.25 23.26 6.14
CA LYS A 143 -0.53 24.25 6.92
C LYS A 143 0.88 23.72 7.27
N PRO A 144 1.96 24.43 6.92
CA PRO A 144 3.30 23.99 7.25
C PRO A 144 3.53 23.97 8.78
N PRO A 145 4.08 22.89 9.33
CA PRO A 145 4.35 22.75 10.76
C PRO A 145 5.62 23.50 11.17
N TYR A 146 5.59 24.17 12.31
CA TYR A 146 6.72 24.90 12.89
C TYR A 146 6.82 24.65 14.40
N PHE A 147 8.05 24.66 14.88
CA PHE A 147 8.36 24.84 16.30
C PHE A 147 8.53 26.34 16.58
N HIS A 148 7.86 26.83 17.62
CA HIS A 148 7.91 28.22 18.08
C HIS A 148 8.63 28.28 19.44
N PRO A 149 9.92 28.65 19.45
CA PRO A 149 10.70 28.82 20.67
C PRO A 149 10.13 29.93 21.58
N ASN A 150 10.20 29.74 22.89
CA ASN A 150 9.71 30.71 23.88
C ASN A 150 10.67 31.90 24.09
N ASP A 151 11.94 31.75 23.69
CA ASP A 151 12.98 32.76 23.78
C ASP A 151 12.85 33.86 22.69
N GLY A 152 11.88 33.72 21.79
CA GLY A 152 11.63 34.67 20.70
C GLY A 152 12.55 34.49 19.50
N SER A 153 13.32 33.39 19.44
CA SER A 153 14.13 33.09 18.26
C SER A 153 13.27 32.77 17.03
N GLU A 154 13.91 32.69 15.87
CA GLU A 154 13.19 32.33 14.64
C GLU A 154 12.52 30.95 14.76
N LYS A 155 11.33 30.84 14.15
CA LYS A 155 10.58 29.59 14.08
C LYS A 155 11.37 28.54 13.29
N ILE A 156 11.38 27.30 13.76
CA ILE A 156 12.13 26.21 13.14
C ILE A 156 11.15 25.34 12.34
N PRO A 157 11.40 25.08 11.05
CA PRO A 157 10.54 24.21 10.24
C PRO A 157 10.59 22.76 10.75
N ILE A 158 9.47 22.05 10.69
CA ILE A 158 9.39 20.65 11.10
C ILE A 158 9.26 19.77 9.85
N LEU A 159 10.27 18.95 9.59
CA LEU A 159 10.31 18.09 8.41
C LEU A 159 9.30 16.94 8.54
N SER A 160 8.41 16.81 7.57
CA SER A 160 7.44 15.71 7.56
C SER A 160 8.06 14.48 6.91
N LEU A 161 8.12 13.37 7.64
CA LEU A 161 8.70 12.12 7.16
C LEU A 161 7.62 11.04 7.06
N SER A 162 7.81 10.08 6.16
CA SER A 162 7.03 8.83 6.18
C SER A 162 7.59 7.87 7.23
N CYS A 163 6.84 6.82 7.57
CA CYS A 163 7.31 5.80 8.50
C CYS A 163 8.59 5.08 8.03
N ASN A 164 8.80 5.00 6.72
CA ASN A 164 9.92 4.32 6.06
C ASN A 164 10.83 5.29 5.28
N SER A 165 10.84 6.57 5.64
CA SER A 165 11.76 7.56 5.06
C SER A 165 13.11 7.51 5.75
N TYR A 166 14.16 7.80 5.00
CA TYR A 166 15.49 8.11 5.53
C TYR A 166 15.61 9.59 5.93
N LEU A 167 16.62 9.92 6.73
CA LEU A 167 16.99 11.30 7.06
C LEU A 167 18.47 11.52 6.78
N ASN A 168 18.79 12.32 5.76
CA ASN A 168 20.16 12.56 5.27
C ASN A 168 20.90 11.29 4.83
N TRP A 169 20.14 10.30 4.37
CA TRP A 169 20.66 9.04 3.87
C TRP A 169 19.94 8.72 2.55
N GLU A 170 20.71 8.47 1.48
CA GLU A 170 20.19 8.39 0.10
C GLU A 170 19.61 7.01 -0.23
N GLY A 171 20.07 5.95 0.43
CA GLY A 171 19.57 4.61 0.19
C GLY A 171 20.53 3.50 0.61
N THR A 172 20.33 2.30 0.09
CA THR A 172 21.15 1.14 0.46
C THR A 172 22.44 1.06 -0.36
N ASN A 173 23.40 0.26 0.09
CA ASN A 173 24.63 -0.05 -0.66
C ASN A 173 25.42 1.21 -1.09
N ASN A 174 25.50 1.46 -2.40
CA ASN A 174 26.30 2.53 -3.00
C ASN A 174 25.54 3.85 -3.21
N GLU A 175 24.29 3.98 -2.77
CA GLU A 175 23.51 5.22 -2.97
C GLU A 175 24.17 6.43 -2.27
N CYS A 176 24.81 6.21 -1.12
CA CYS A 176 25.61 7.24 -0.44
C CYS A 176 26.96 7.53 -1.10
N GLY A 177 27.31 6.82 -2.18
CA GLY A 177 28.58 6.93 -2.89
C GLY A 177 29.80 6.51 -2.07
N LEU A 178 30.98 6.69 -2.68
CA LEU A 178 32.27 6.32 -2.09
C LEU A 178 32.50 7.04 -0.75
N ASN A 179 32.75 6.27 0.30
CA ASN A 179 32.95 6.70 1.68
C ASN A 179 31.78 7.53 2.22
N ALA A 180 30.56 7.21 1.79
CA ALA A 180 29.32 7.90 2.16
C ALA A 180 29.30 9.41 1.87
N LYS A 181 30.11 9.89 0.91
CA LYS A 181 30.27 11.33 0.60
C LYS A 181 28.99 12.03 0.17
N ASN A 182 28.03 11.31 -0.41
CA ASN A 182 26.76 11.90 -0.85
C ASN A 182 25.74 11.97 0.29
N CYS A 183 25.99 11.29 1.40
CA CYS A 183 25.13 11.29 2.58
C CYS A 183 25.68 12.23 3.65
N GLY A 184 24.77 12.91 4.35
CA GLY A 184 25.14 13.82 5.42
C GLY A 184 24.29 15.08 5.49
N PRO A 185 24.51 15.91 6.52
CA PRO A 185 25.57 15.79 7.53
C PRO A 185 25.33 14.64 8.51
N LEU A 186 26.43 13.97 8.89
CA LEU A 186 26.42 12.76 9.74
C LEU A 186 26.56 13.09 11.24
N ASP A 187 26.95 14.32 11.57
CA ASP A 187 27.24 14.81 12.91
C ASP A 187 26.74 16.25 13.11
N ASN A 188 26.66 16.68 14.38
CA ASN A 188 26.54 18.08 14.80
C ASN A 188 25.40 18.89 14.17
N LYS A 189 24.33 18.22 13.71
CA LYS A 189 23.12 18.86 13.20
C LYS A 189 21.89 18.30 13.88
N GLU A 190 20.95 19.20 14.14
CA GLU A 190 19.68 18.86 14.75
C GLU A 190 18.54 19.15 13.78
N TYR A 191 17.54 18.28 13.81
CA TYR A 191 16.35 18.35 12.98
C TYR A 191 15.11 18.23 13.85
N MET A 192 14.07 18.99 13.52
CA MET A 192 12.73 18.73 14.03
C MET A 192 12.00 17.92 12.97
N ILE A 193 11.49 16.75 13.35
CA ILE A 193 10.74 15.88 12.44
C ILE A 193 9.32 15.67 12.94
N ARG A 194 8.40 15.45 12.01
CA ARG A 194 7.01 15.04 12.25
C ARG A 194 6.79 13.67 11.63
N CYS A 195 6.26 12.76 12.44
CA CYS A 195 5.99 11.39 12.05
C CYS A 195 4.49 11.07 12.10
N PRO A 196 3.96 10.37 11.08
CA PRO A 196 2.59 9.92 11.06
C PRO A 196 2.32 8.83 12.12
N ALA A 197 1.04 8.55 12.34
CA ALA A 197 0.62 7.36 13.08
C ALA A 197 0.92 6.07 12.28
N LEU A 198 0.81 4.93 12.94
CA LEU A 198 0.96 3.57 12.40
C LEU A 198 2.39 3.18 11.97
N CYS A 199 3.41 3.91 12.44
CA CYS A 199 4.81 3.57 12.16
C CYS A 199 5.32 2.33 12.94
N ASP A 200 4.50 1.72 13.82
CA ASP A 200 4.76 0.40 14.40
C ASP A 200 4.88 -0.70 13.34
N ARG A 201 4.09 -0.57 12.26
CA ARG A 201 4.11 -1.46 11.10
C ARG A 201 4.55 -0.77 9.82
N GLY A 202 4.26 0.52 9.68
CA GLY A 202 4.68 1.30 8.51
C GLY A 202 6.19 1.44 8.36
N GLY A 203 6.96 1.19 9.42
CA GLY A 203 8.42 1.17 9.40
C GLY A 203 9.06 -0.16 9.00
N TRP A 204 8.26 -1.16 8.62
CA TRP A 204 8.77 -2.48 8.24
C TRP A 204 9.36 -2.48 6.82
N THR A 205 10.43 -3.25 6.62
CA THR A 205 10.96 -3.54 5.28
C THR A 205 10.33 -4.80 4.72
N TYR A 206 9.79 -4.69 3.51
CA TYR A 206 9.22 -5.83 2.76
C TYR A 206 10.15 -6.29 1.63
N SER A 207 11.23 -5.54 1.38
CA SER A 207 12.37 -5.93 0.57
C SER A 207 13.54 -6.22 1.50
N ALA A 208 14.28 -7.31 1.26
CA ALA A 208 15.48 -7.63 2.01
C ALA A 208 16.53 -6.52 1.90
N ILE A 209 16.97 -6.00 3.04
CA ILE A 209 18.08 -5.05 3.15
C ILE A 209 19.22 -5.70 3.93
N ALA A 210 20.43 -5.64 3.38
CA ALA A 210 21.59 -6.23 4.02
C ALA A 210 22.09 -5.35 5.17
N VAL A 211 22.26 -5.93 6.36
CA VAL A 211 22.81 -5.27 7.55
C VAL A 211 23.79 -6.21 8.23
N GLY A 212 25.08 -5.83 8.24
CA GLY A 212 26.13 -6.67 8.82
C GLY A 212 26.22 -8.02 8.10
N ASN A 213 25.99 -9.15 8.79
CA ASN A 213 25.93 -10.48 8.15
C ASN A 213 24.51 -11.01 7.90
N ARG A 214 23.47 -10.19 8.09
CA ARG A 214 22.06 -10.61 7.97
C ARG A 214 21.34 -9.87 6.86
N ARG A 215 20.24 -10.46 6.39
CA ARG A 215 19.25 -9.81 5.52
C ARG A 215 18.01 -9.49 6.35
N VAL A 216 17.70 -8.21 6.48
CA VAL A 216 16.58 -7.68 7.28
C VAL A 216 15.37 -7.56 6.37
N LYS A 217 14.33 -8.35 6.65
CA LYS A 217 13.06 -8.40 5.92
C LYS A 217 11.94 -8.81 6.86
N TYR A 218 10.72 -8.33 6.61
CA TYR A 218 9.53 -8.58 7.42
C TYR A 218 9.69 -8.18 8.89
N THR A 219 10.41 -7.09 9.13
CA THR A 219 10.62 -6.50 10.46
C THR A 219 10.88 -5.00 10.33
N GLY A 220 10.80 -4.27 11.45
CA GLY A 220 11.20 -2.86 11.52
C GLY A 220 12.67 -2.66 11.15
N TYR A 221 12.97 -1.59 10.41
CA TYR A 221 14.33 -1.19 10.02
C TYR A 221 14.91 -0.15 10.97
N GLU A 222 15.07 -0.59 12.21
CA GLU A 222 15.75 0.13 13.27
C GLU A 222 17.00 -0.63 13.69
N ILE A 223 18.16 0.01 13.62
CA ILE A 223 19.46 -0.61 13.88
C ILE A 223 20.07 0.05 15.11
N GLY A 224 20.22 -0.74 16.18
CA GLY A 224 20.62 -0.24 17.50
C GLY A 224 19.53 0.51 18.25
N GLY A 225 19.93 1.61 18.89
CA GLY A 225 19.04 2.51 19.62
C GLY A 225 18.22 1.86 20.75
N GLY A 226 17.04 2.40 21.01
CA GLY A 226 16.16 2.04 22.13
C GLY A 226 15.96 3.20 23.11
N ALA A 227 14.98 3.08 23.99
CA ALA A 227 14.70 4.08 25.02
C ALA A 227 15.92 4.25 25.96
N LEU A 228 16.29 5.49 26.24
CA LEU A 228 17.32 5.84 27.20
C LEU A 228 16.72 6.77 28.25
N PHE A 229 16.97 6.45 29.51
CA PHE A 229 16.71 7.33 30.64
C PHE A 229 18.08 7.70 31.21
N SER A 230 18.67 8.77 30.67
CA SER A 230 19.97 9.25 31.13
C SER A 230 19.79 10.16 32.34
N GLU A 231 20.50 9.86 33.43
CA GLU A 231 20.57 10.75 34.59
C GLU A 231 21.51 11.94 34.35
N GLU A 232 22.48 11.79 33.43
CA GLU A 232 23.51 12.79 33.13
C GLU A 232 23.01 13.87 32.16
N ASP A 233 22.29 13.48 31.11
CA ASP A 233 21.60 14.40 30.19
C ASP A 233 20.14 13.96 30.04
N PRO A 234 19.23 14.49 30.87
CA PRO A 234 17.81 14.19 30.79
C PRO A 234 17.16 14.56 29.44
N MET A 235 17.82 15.37 28.62
CA MET A 235 17.30 15.72 27.30
C MET A 235 17.48 14.61 26.27
N VAL A 236 18.41 13.66 26.46
CA VAL A 236 18.61 12.55 25.52
C VAL A 236 17.72 11.37 25.94
N VAL A 237 16.77 11.03 25.07
CA VAL A 237 15.71 10.04 25.37
C VAL A 237 15.89 8.72 24.62
N SER A 238 16.94 8.59 23.81
CA SER A 238 17.28 7.33 23.15
C SER A 238 18.78 7.09 23.03
N TYR A 239 19.15 5.81 22.96
CA TYR A 239 20.45 5.39 22.45
C TYR A 239 20.59 5.76 20.96
N PRO A 240 21.81 5.85 20.43
CA PRO A 240 22.03 6.15 19.02
C PRO A 240 21.51 5.01 18.13
N TYR A 241 20.74 5.40 17.11
CA TYR A 241 20.36 4.56 15.98
C TYR A 241 21.31 4.82 14.82
N ARG A 242 21.56 3.81 13.99
CA ARG A 242 22.37 3.97 12.76
C ARG A 242 21.68 4.94 11.79
N SER A 243 22.42 5.79 11.08
CA SER A 243 21.84 6.87 10.24
C SER A 243 20.88 6.40 9.14
N ASP A 244 21.00 5.16 8.69
CA ASP A 244 20.11 4.56 7.71
C ASP A 244 18.83 3.97 8.33
N SER A 245 18.70 3.92 9.66
CA SER A 245 17.46 3.50 10.32
C SER A 245 16.33 4.49 10.03
N PHE A 246 15.10 4.01 9.82
CA PHE A 246 13.96 4.90 9.59
C PHE A 246 13.63 5.71 10.86
N PRO A 247 13.73 7.06 10.86
CA PRO A 247 13.58 7.84 12.09
C PRO A 247 12.20 7.74 12.73
N CYS A 248 11.14 7.69 11.93
CA CYS A 248 9.79 7.59 12.48
C CYS A 248 9.50 6.22 13.09
N ALA A 249 10.00 5.14 12.49
CA ALA A 249 9.95 3.80 13.08
C ALA A 249 10.78 3.75 14.38
N SER A 250 12.00 4.29 14.33
CA SER A 250 12.93 4.35 15.46
C SER A 250 12.38 5.19 16.63
N ALA A 251 11.63 6.25 16.35
CA ALA A 251 10.97 7.08 17.36
C ALA A 251 9.84 6.33 18.08
N VAL A 252 9.07 5.52 17.36
CA VAL A 252 8.07 4.62 17.95
C VAL A 252 8.75 3.50 18.74
N HIS A 253 9.81 2.90 18.19
CA HIS A 253 10.61 1.88 18.87
C HIS A 253 11.19 2.40 20.19
N ALA A 254 11.72 3.63 20.22
CA ALA A 254 12.22 4.30 21.43
C ALA A 254 11.11 4.72 22.41
N GLY A 255 9.84 4.72 22.00
CA GLY A 255 8.73 5.20 22.81
C GLY A 255 8.54 6.72 22.82
N VAL A 256 9.29 7.46 22.00
CA VAL A 256 9.25 8.93 21.92
C VAL A 256 7.99 9.40 21.20
N ILE A 257 7.54 8.65 20.19
CA ILE A 257 6.33 8.93 19.42
C ILE A 257 5.31 7.79 19.60
N SER A 258 4.02 8.14 19.69
CA SER A 258 2.95 7.16 19.78
C SER A 258 2.56 6.61 18.40
N PRO A 259 2.41 5.29 18.24
CA PRO A 259 1.93 4.71 16.99
C PRO A 259 0.45 5.04 16.69
N PHE A 260 -0.31 5.56 17.66
CA PHE A 260 -1.75 5.81 17.49
C PHE A 260 -2.05 7.21 16.95
N TYR A 261 -1.26 8.21 17.33
CA TYR A 261 -1.53 9.63 17.03
C TYR A 261 -0.37 10.31 16.30
N GLY A 262 0.73 9.59 16.04
CA GLY A 262 1.96 10.21 15.52
C GLY A 262 2.55 11.21 16.51
N GLY A 263 3.40 12.09 16.02
CA GLY A 263 4.00 13.14 16.84
C GLY A 263 5.15 13.88 16.17
N CYS A 264 5.71 14.85 16.89
CA CYS A 264 6.98 15.48 16.51
C CYS A 264 8.06 15.11 17.52
N THR A 265 9.30 15.05 17.04
CA THR A 265 10.48 14.81 17.89
C THR A 265 11.69 15.57 17.34
N LYS A 266 12.68 15.80 18.21
CA LYS A 266 13.97 16.37 17.83
C LYS A 266 14.96 15.23 17.61
N VAL A 267 15.62 15.24 16.46
CA VAL A 267 16.69 14.31 16.08
C VAL A 267 18.01 15.05 16.14
N SER A 268 19.01 14.46 16.77
CA SER A 268 20.36 15.01 16.87
C SER A 268 21.36 14.02 16.26
N MET A 269 22.07 14.44 15.22
CA MET A 269 23.10 13.64 14.56
C MET A 269 24.33 13.54 15.46
N GLN A 270 24.77 12.32 15.77
CA GLN A 270 25.82 12.02 16.75
C GLN A 270 27.16 11.61 16.11
N GLY A 271 27.25 11.53 14.77
CA GLY A 271 28.46 11.09 14.08
C GLY A 271 28.68 9.58 14.16
N ALA A 272 29.94 9.17 14.03
CA ALA A 272 30.33 7.76 14.01
C ALA A 272 30.10 7.07 15.36
N GLN A 273 29.75 5.79 15.32
CA GLN A 273 29.60 4.93 16.50
C GLN A 273 30.30 3.60 16.26
N ASN A 274 30.82 3.01 17.34
CA ASN A 274 31.64 1.79 17.27
C ASN A 274 30.81 0.51 17.19
N SER A 275 29.56 0.54 17.67
CA SER A 275 28.61 -0.57 17.57
C SER A 275 27.18 -0.12 17.84
N PHE A 276 26.22 -0.93 17.44
CA PHE A 276 24.78 -0.70 17.62
C PHE A 276 24.15 -1.96 18.24
N PRO A 277 24.13 -2.08 19.58
CA PRO A 277 23.57 -3.25 20.24
C PRO A 277 22.04 -3.28 20.08
N SER A 278 21.49 -4.48 19.87
CA SER A 278 20.04 -4.69 19.85
C SER A 278 19.43 -4.38 21.22
N LYS A 279 18.31 -3.64 21.20
CA LYS A 279 17.52 -3.32 22.40
C LYS A 279 16.06 -3.61 22.13
N LYS A 280 15.32 -3.85 23.21
CA LYS A 280 13.87 -4.07 23.17
C LYS A 280 13.16 -2.72 22.97
N GLY A 281 12.28 -2.67 21.97
CA GLY A 281 11.43 -1.53 21.68
C GLY A 281 10.13 -1.49 22.49
N MET A 282 9.50 -0.33 22.45
CA MET A 282 8.18 -0.06 23.03
C MET A 282 7.06 -0.49 22.08
N TYR A 283 5.80 -0.43 22.53
CA TYR A 283 4.60 -0.68 21.69
C TYR A 283 4.61 -1.99 20.86
N ASN A 284 5.27 -3.04 21.35
CA ASN A 284 5.44 -4.32 20.65
C ASN A 284 6.15 -4.23 19.28
N THR A 285 7.05 -3.26 19.08
CA THR A 285 7.88 -3.19 17.87
C THR A 285 8.93 -4.30 17.80
N GLY A 286 9.26 -4.95 18.92
CA GLY A 286 10.20 -6.08 18.96
C GLY A 286 11.58 -5.65 19.41
N PHE A 287 12.62 -6.33 18.93
CA PHE A 287 14.02 -5.96 19.17
C PHE A 287 14.60 -5.31 17.92
N SER A 288 15.38 -4.26 18.09
CA SER A 288 16.12 -3.64 16.99
C SER A 288 17.19 -4.57 16.43
N VAL A 289 17.62 -4.32 15.19
CA VAL A 289 18.69 -5.06 14.54
C VAL A 289 20.02 -4.70 15.19
N ALA A 290 20.80 -5.69 15.61
CA ALA A 290 22.15 -5.47 16.11
C ALA A 290 23.14 -5.29 14.95
N PHE A 291 24.11 -4.41 15.13
CA PHE A 291 25.25 -4.26 14.24
C PHE A 291 26.54 -4.13 15.07
N ASN A 292 27.40 -5.15 15.00
CA ASN A 292 28.57 -5.31 15.86
C ASN A 292 29.84 -4.76 15.21
N SER A 293 29.74 -3.60 14.56
CA SER A 293 30.89 -2.91 13.97
C SER A 293 30.61 -1.42 13.88
N PHE A 294 31.60 -0.66 13.45
CA PHE A 294 31.48 0.78 13.32
C PHE A 294 30.66 1.19 12.11
N PHE A 295 30.02 2.36 12.21
CA PHE A 295 29.30 2.99 11.11
C PHE A 295 29.50 4.52 11.14
N PRO A 296 29.63 5.20 9.98
CA PRO A 296 30.02 6.61 9.93
C PRO A 296 28.99 7.61 10.45
N GLY A 297 27.73 7.19 10.64
CA GLY A 297 26.67 8.10 11.06
C GLY A 297 25.67 7.46 12.03
N SER A 298 25.21 8.26 12.97
CA SER A 298 24.15 7.87 13.89
C SER A 298 23.32 9.08 14.31
N TYR A 299 22.14 8.83 14.86
CA TYR A 299 21.32 9.86 15.47
C TYR A 299 20.66 9.37 16.76
N SER A 300 20.36 10.30 17.65
CA SER A 300 19.58 10.07 18.86
C SER A 300 18.40 11.04 18.93
N PHE A 301 17.37 10.65 19.68
CA PHE A 301 16.23 11.52 19.95
C PHE A 301 16.49 12.36 21.19
N ARG A 302 16.06 13.62 21.11
CA ARG A 302 16.07 14.55 22.24
C ARG A 302 14.67 15.05 22.55
N ASP A 303 14.43 15.32 23.83
CA ASP A 303 13.18 15.90 24.29
C ASP A 303 13.01 17.34 23.78
N ILE A 304 11.76 17.74 23.53
CA ILE A 304 11.42 19.08 23.03
C ILE A 304 10.95 19.93 24.22
N GLN A 305 11.76 20.90 24.62
CA GLN A 305 11.43 21.83 25.71
C GLN A 305 11.45 23.29 25.22
N GLY A 306 10.76 24.16 25.96
CA GLY A 306 10.86 25.60 25.78
C GLY A 306 10.21 26.19 24.52
N GLY A 307 9.10 25.60 24.03
CA GLY A 307 8.37 26.15 22.90
C GLY A 307 7.01 25.50 22.64
N ILE A 308 6.31 25.99 21.61
CA ILE A 308 5.01 25.48 21.16
C ILE A 308 5.18 24.80 19.80
N LEU A 309 4.67 23.58 19.68
CA LEU A 309 4.65 22.80 18.46
C LEU A 309 3.33 22.99 17.70
N SER A 310 3.37 23.00 16.37
CA SER A 310 2.17 23.07 15.53
C SER A 310 2.10 21.91 14.54
N GLY A 311 0.91 21.34 14.36
CA GLY A 311 0.63 20.33 13.33
C GLY A 311 1.23 18.94 13.57
N CYS A 312 1.58 18.59 14.81
CA CYS A 312 2.29 17.33 15.12
C CYS A 312 1.43 16.07 15.22
N TYR A 313 0.14 16.21 15.54
CA TYR A 313 -0.73 15.06 15.69
C TYR A 313 -1.36 14.67 14.36
N ASP A 314 -1.31 13.38 14.08
CA ASP A 314 -1.91 12.78 12.89
C ASP A 314 -3.43 12.59 13.08
N PRO A 315 -4.27 13.25 12.27
CA PRO A 315 -5.71 13.23 12.45
C PRO A 315 -6.38 11.98 11.86
N ARG A 316 -5.65 11.03 11.25
CA ARG A 316 -6.27 9.95 10.44
C ARG A 316 -7.32 9.12 11.16
N ALA A 317 -7.09 8.78 12.43
CA ALA A 317 -8.04 7.99 13.21
C ALA A 317 -9.33 8.78 13.45
N ALA A 318 -9.22 10.08 13.76
CA ALA A 318 -10.35 10.97 13.93
C ALA A 318 -11.10 11.20 12.61
N VAL A 319 -10.37 11.38 11.49
CA VAL A 319 -10.95 11.54 10.15
C VAL A 319 -11.78 10.32 9.76
N VAL A 320 -11.23 9.12 9.91
CA VAL A 320 -11.94 7.87 9.61
C VAL A 320 -13.17 7.71 10.51
N ALA A 321 -13.03 7.89 11.83
CA ALA A 321 -14.14 7.74 12.77
C ALA A 321 -15.28 8.73 12.51
N LEU A 322 -14.95 9.99 12.20
CA LEU A 322 -15.95 11.00 11.87
C LEU A 322 -16.59 10.74 10.52
N ASN A 323 -15.84 10.31 9.50
CA ASN A 323 -16.42 9.97 8.20
C ASN A 323 -17.35 8.74 8.29
N MET A 324 -17.03 7.76 9.13
CA MET A 324 -17.95 6.68 9.50
C MET A 324 -19.22 7.23 10.17
N LEU A 325 -19.08 8.13 11.15
CA LEU A 325 -20.21 8.68 11.89
C LEU A 325 -21.14 9.54 11.01
N PHE A 326 -20.57 10.42 10.18
CA PHE A 326 -21.34 11.31 9.32
C PHE A 326 -21.91 10.61 8.08
N GLY A 327 -21.36 9.48 7.63
CA GLY A 327 -21.94 8.70 6.54
C GLY A 327 -23.18 7.89 6.95
N LEU A 328 -23.33 7.56 8.23
CA LEU A 328 -24.46 6.76 8.76
C LEU A 328 -25.84 7.37 8.45
N PRO A 329 -26.14 8.66 8.74
CA PRO A 329 -27.45 9.23 8.47
C PRO A 329 -27.80 9.24 6.98
N ILE A 330 -26.81 9.46 6.10
CA ILE A 330 -27.03 9.45 4.65
C ILE A 330 -27.43 8.04 4.21
N PHE A 331 -26.67 7.02 4.64
CA PHE A 331 -26.90 5.63 4.26
C PHE A 331 -28.22 5.06 4.81
N TYR A 332 -28.67 5.58 5.95
CA TYR A 332 -29.92 5.20 6.60
C TYR A 332 -31.16 5.92 6.05
N LEU A 333 -31.11 7.25 5.89
CA LEU A 333 -32.29 8.08 5.58
C LEU A 333 -32.59 8.21 4.09
N TYR A 334 -31.56 8.22 3.24
CA TYR A 334 -31.69 8.48 1.80
C TYR A 334 -31.76 7.19 0.98
N ASP A 335 -32.13 7.32 -0.30
CA ASP A 335 -32.19 6.17 -1.20
C ASP A 335 -30.77 5.57 -1.40
N SER A 336 -30.70 4.25 -1.58
CA SER A 336 -29.44 3.49 -1.58
C SER A 336 -28.40 4.00 -2.57
N ILE A 337 -28.83 4.60 -3.68
CA ILE A 337 -27.94 5.16 -4.70
C ILE A 337 -27.15 6.37 -4.17
N TYR A 338 -27.79 7.28 -3.45
CA TYR A 338 -27.11 8.43 -2.83
C TYR A 338 -26.15 7.97 -1.74
N GLY A 339 -26.64 7.05 -0.89
CA GLY A 339 -25.83 6.44 0.16
C GLY A 339 -24.58 5.75 -0.38
N TYR A 340 -24.72 4.96 -1.45
CA TYR A 340 -23.60 4.26 -2.09
C TYR A 340 -22.57 5.26 -2.62
N TRP A 341 -22.99 6.20 -3.48
CA TRP A 341 -22.06 7.14 -4.13
C TRP A 341 -21.39 8.09 -3.13
N ILE A 342 -22.14 8.66 -2.18
CA ILE A 342 -21.52 9.60 -1.22
C ILE A 342 -20.50 8.88 -0.34
N ASN A 343 -20.83 7.68 0.17
CA ASN A 343 -19.90 6.95 1.03
C ASN A 343 -18.70 6.38 0.27
N THR A 344 -18.84 5.95 -0.98
CA THR A 344 -17.68 5.51 -1.78
C THR A 344 -16.77 6.69 -2.12
N ILE A 345 -17.32 7.84 -2.54
CA ILE A 345 -16.52 9.04 -2.83
C ILE A 345 -15.79 9.54 -1.57
N VAL A 346 -16.48 9.60 -0.43
CA VAL A 346 -15.83 10.01 0.83
C VAL A 346 -14.83 8.97 1.31
N GLY A 347 -15.14 7.68 1.23
CA GLY A 347 -14.21 6.60 1.57
C GLY A 347 -12.93 6.69 0.74
N TYR A 348 -13.05 6.97 -0.57
CA TYR A 348 -11.93 7.17 -1.47
C TYR A 348 -11.07 8.38 -1.07
N TRP A 349 -11.66 9.55 -0.84
CA TRP A 349 -10.89 10.73 -0.41
C TRP A 349 -10.30 10.58 1.00
N THR A 350 -10.93 9.79 1.87
CA THR A 350 -10.37 9.44 3.18
C THR A 350 -9.08 8.65 3.04
N LEU A 351 -9.02 7.71 2.07
CA LEU A 351 -7.82 6.95 1.75
C LEU A 351 -6.72 7.86 1.21
N VAL A 352 -7.02 8.61 0.14
CA VAL A 352 -6.05 9.44 -0.58
C VAL A 352 -5.47 10.55 0.28
N LEU A 353 -6.27 11.21 1.13
CA LEU A 353 -5.83 12.40 1.87
C LEU A 353 -5.33 12.10 3.28
N SER A 354 -5.53 10.88 3.79
CA SER A 354 -5.28 10.62 5.20
C SER A 354 -4.86 9.19 5.53
N LEU A 355 -5.69 8.19 5.21
CA LEU A 355 -5.49 6.85 5.76
C LEU A 355 -4.32 6.11 5.11
N ASP A 356 -4.20 6.18 3.79
CA ASP A 356 -3.14 5.54 3.01
C ASP A 356 -2.82 6.35 1.73
N PRO A 357 -2.26 7.56 1.88
CA PRO A 357 -2.03 8.47 0.76
C PRO A 357 -1.04 7.85 -0.24
N PRO A 358 -1.27 7.96 -1.56
CA PRO A 358 -0.40 7.35 -2.57
C PRO A 358 0.95 8.06 -2.77
N LEU A 359 1.04 9.31 -2.32
CA LEU A 359 2.26 10.13 -2.41
C LEU A 359 2.65 10.64 -1.03
N LEU A 360 3.95 10.80 -0.82
CA LEU A 360 4.47 11.56 0.30
C LEU A 360 4.24 13.05 0.02
N THR A 361 3.72 13.75 1.01
CA THR A 361 3.43 15.19 0.91
C THR A 361 4.23 15.93 1.96
N ASP A 362 4.79 17.06 1.56
CA ASP A 362 5.44 18.00 2.46
C ASP A 362 4.60 19.28 2.51
N ALA A 363 4.11 19.63 3.70
CA ALA A 363 3.34 20.84 3.89
C ALA A 363 4.20 22.11 3.70
N HIS A 364 5.53 22.02 3.71
CA HIS A 364 6.43 23.10 3.33
C HIS A 364 6.55 23.30 1.81
N ASP A 365 6.20 22.28 1.02
CA ASP A 365 6.11 22.36 -0.44
C ASP A 365 4.66 22.18 -0.91
N PRO A 366 3.92 23.29 -1.14
CA PRO A 366 2.54 23.24 -1.62
C PRO A 366 2.37 22.45 -2.93
N ALA A 367 3.41 22.35 -3.78
CA ALA A 367 3.33 21.60 -5.03
C ALA A 367 3.07 20.12 -4.77
N SER A 368 3.73 19.51 -3.78
CA SER A 368 3.51 18.11 -3.37
C SER A 368 2.05 17.83 -2.97
N VAL A 369 1.39 18.79 -2.31
CA VAL A 369 -0.02 18.68 -1.91
C VAL A 369 -0.93 18.77 -3.14
N TYR A 370 -0.65 19.69 -4.07
CA TYR A 370 -1.42 19.80 -5.31
C TYR A 370 -1.24 18.56 -6.21
N GLU A 371 -0.05 17.97 -6.23
CA GLU A 371 0.22 16.70 -6.91
C GLU A 371 -0.63 15.57 -6.32
N LEU A 372 -0.73 15.47 -5.00
CA LEU A 372 -1.63 14.50 -4.34
C LEU A 372 -3.08 14.65 -4.79
N PHE A 373 -3.60 15.88 -4.89
CA PHE A 373 -4.95 16.12 -5.43
C PHE A 373 -5.07 15.72 -6.90
N SER A 374 -4.07 16.07 -7.73
CA SER A 374 -4.04 15.71 -9.15
C SER A 374 -4.11 14.20 -9.35
N VAL A 375 -3.24 13.44 -8.66
CA VAL A 375 -3.26 11.97 -8.67
C VAL A 375 -4.57 11.42 -8.12
N GLY A 376 -5.12 12.05 -7.07
CA GLY A 376 -6.43 11.72 -6.53
C GLY A 376 -7.55 11.83 -7.57
N PHE A 377 -7.59 12.88 -8.39
CA PHE A 377 -8.59 13.02 -9.45
C PHE A 377 -8.34 12.09 -10.65
N GLN A 378 -7.06 11.87 -11.02
CA GLN A 378 -6.67 10.92 -12.07
C GLN A 378 -7.26 9.52 -11.81
N ARG A 379 -7.10 9.02 -10.58
CA ARG A 379 -7.56 7.68 -10.19
C ARG A 379 -9.07 7.60 -9.97
N LEU A 380 -9.70 8.71 -9.58
CA LEU A 380 -11.12 8.77 -9.24
C LEU A 380 -12.03 8.51 -10.46
N LEU A 381 -11.72 9.07 -11.63
CA LEU A 381 -12.62 8.97 -12.78
C LEU A 381 -12.79 7.52 -13.29
N PRO A 382 -11.71 6.75 -13.54
CA PRO A 382 -11.86 5.34 -13.92
C PRO A 382 -12.45 4.51 -12.77
N LEU A 383 -12.14 4.84 -11.51
CA LEU A 383 -12.77 4.22 -10.34
C LEU A 383 -14.29 4.42 -10.34
N CYS A 384 -14.78 5.62 -10.64
CA CYS A 384 -16.21 5.89 -10.77
C CYS A 384 -16.87 4.99 -11.83
N PHE A 385 -16.21 4.74 -12.96
CA PHE A 385 -16.71 3.79 -13.95
C PHE A 385 -16.81 2.36 -13.38
N VAL A 386 -15.77 1.88 -12.71
CA VAL A 386 -15.79 0.56 -12.05
C VAL A 386 -16.88 0.48 -10.98
N LEU A 387 -17.03 1.51 -10.15
CA LEU A 387 -18.06 1.58 -9.11
C LEU A 387 -19.48 1.63 -9.70
N TYR A 388 -19.66 2.25 -10.87
CA TYR A 388 -20.91 2.22 -11.61
C TYR A 388 -21.21 0.79 -12.13
N VAL A 389 -20.23 0.10 -12.70
CA VAL A 389 -20.38 -1.30 -13.14
C VAL A 389 -20.71 -2.21 -11.96
N VAL A 390 -20.01 -2.06 -10.84
CA VAL A 390 -20.27 -2.77 -9.58
C VAL A 390 -21.68 -2.47 -9.05
N TRP A 391 -22.10 -1.21 -9.11
CA TRP A 391 -23.46 -0.81 -8.75
C TRP A 391 -24.50 -1.54 -9.60
N LYS A 392 -24.37 -1.47 -10.92
CA LYS A 392 -25.34 -2.04 -11.86
C LYS A 392 -25.36 -3.57 -11.85
N SER A 393 -24.21 -4.21 -11.65
CA SER A 393 -24.06 -5.68 -11.73
C SER A 393 -24.42 -6.41 -10.44
N ALA A 394 -24.18 -5.79 -9.27
CA ALA A 394 -24.35 -6.46 -7.97
C ALA A 394 -25.05 -5.58 -6.92
N VAL A 395 -24.49 -4.42 -6.59
CA VAL A 395 -24.86 -3.66 -5.38
C VAL A 395 -26.29 -3.11 -5.45
N LYS A 396 -26.74 -2.64 -6.62
CA LYS A 396 -28.11 -2.16 -6.83
C LYS A 396 -29.11 -3.22 -6.39
N ARG A 397 -28.93 -4.48 -6.82
CA ARG A 397 -29.86 -5.56 -6.48
C ARG A 397 -29.90 -5.84 -4.98
N THR A 398 -28.76 -5.76 -4.30
CA THR A 398 -28.66 -6.04 -2.87
C THR A 398 -29.27 -4.91 -2.03
N LEU A 399 -28.91 -3.65 -2.31
CA LEU A 399 -29.28 -2.50 -1.48
C LEU A 399 -30.61 -1.86 -1.86
N GLU A 400 -31.05 -1.92 -3.11
CA GLU A 400 -32.30 -1.27 -3.54
C GLU A 400 -33.52 -2.01 -2.99
N ASN A 401 -34.50 -1.27 -2.46
CA ASN A 401 -35.69 -1.81 -1.80
C ASN A 401 -35.38 -2.78 -0.64
N GLY A 402 -34.17 -2.72 -0.07
CA GLY A 402 -33.79 -3.46 1.14
C GLY A 402 -34.00 -2.64 2.42
N SER A 403 -34.07 -3.34 3.55
CA SER A 403 -34.18 -2.76 4.90
C SER A 403 -33.06 -1.72 5.14
N PRO A 404 -33.39 -0.47 5.51
CA PRO A 404 -32.40 0.53 5.92
C PRO A 404 -31.51 0.06 7.07
N ILE A 405 -32.06 -0.66 8.04
CA ILE A 405 -31.27 -1.22 9.15
C ILE A 405 -30.26 -2.26 8.65
N ALA A 406 -30.62 -3.11 7.68
CA ALA A 406 -29.70 -4.12 7.13
C ALA A 406 -28.49 -3.47 6.50
N LYS A 407 -28.69 -2.36 5.78
CA LYS A 407 -27.61 -1.59 5.15
C LYS A 407 -26.62 -1.09 6.20
N VAL A 408 -27.13 -0.47 7.25
CA VAL A 408 -26.33 0.16 8.31
C VAL A 408 -25.61 -0.87 9.19
N ILE A 409 -26.23 -2.03 9.46
CA ILE A 409 -25.64 -3.03 10.36
C ILE A 409 -24.74 -4.01 9.61
N LEU A 410 -25.09 -4.40 8.37
CA LEU A 410 -24.38 -5.46 7.65
C LEU A 410 -23.42 -4.93 6.60
N TRP A 411 -23.84 -3.98 5.76
CA TRP A 411 -23.02 -3.52 4.62
C TRP A 411 -22.05 -2.41 5.04
N TYR A 412 -22.53 -1.44 5.82
CA TYR A 412 -21.76 -0.24 6.19
C TYR A 412 -20.50 -0.53 7.02
N PRO A 413 -20.54 -1.38 8.07
CA PRO A 413 -19.36 -1.64 8.88
C PRO A 413 -18.31 -2.44 8.11
N THR A 414 -18.73 -3.41 7.30
CA THR A 414 -17.81 -4.20 6.48
C THR A 414 -17.23 -3.38 5.33
N PHE A 415 -17.97 -2.41 4.79
CA PHE A 415 -17.43 -1.41 3.85
C PHE A 415 -16.25 -0.66 4.45
N TRP A 416 -16.41 -0.09 5.64
CA TRP A 416 -15.32 0.61 6.31
C TRP A 416 -14.19 -0.31 6.77
N LEU A 417 -14.48 -1.58 7.07
CA LEU A 417 -13.46 -2.59 7.31
C LEU A 417 -12.58 -2.82 6.07
N GLY A 418 -13.16 -2.85 4.88
CA GLY A 418 -12.44 -2.96 3.61
C GLY A 418 -11.70 -1.67 3.21
N ILE A 419 -12.27 -0.49 3.52
CA ILE A 419 -11.57 0.80 3.39
C ILE A 419 -10.33 0.81 4.27
N SER A 420 -10.43 0.30 5.49
CA SER A 420 -9.35 0.33 6.48
C SER A 420 -8.33 -0.82 6.33
N ASN A 421 -8.09 -1.26 5.09
CA ASN A 421 -7.25 -2.42 4.76
C ASN A 421 -5.84 -2.34 5.40
N ASN A 422 -5.24 -1.15 5.38
CA ASN A 422 -3.91 -0.88 5.93
C ASN A 422 -3.79 -1.06 7.45
N VAL A 423 -4.90 -0.99 8.19
CA VAL A 423 -4.94 -1.25 9.64
C VAL A 423 -5.63 -2.57 9.99
N THR A 424 -6.30 -3.21 9.03
CA THR A 424 -7.01 -4.48 9.23
C THR A 424 -6.25 -5.63 8.61
N PHE A 425 -6.38 -5.83 7.30
CA PHE A 425 -5.89 -7.02 6.60
C PHE A 425 -4.39 -6.97 6.27
N ASP A 426 -3.81 -5.79 6.03
CA ASP A 426 -2.37 -5.65 5.75
C ASP A 426 -1.48 -5.89 6.98
N ARG A 427 -2.08 -6.00 8.17
CA ARG A 427 -1.39 -6.43 9.39
C ARG A 427 -1.23 -7.95 9.49
N LEU A 428 -1.91 -8.72 8.64
CA LEU A 428 -1.70 -10.16 8.54
C LEU A 428 -0.35 -10.43 7.87
N PRO A 429 0.37 -11.51 8.27
CA PRO A 429 1.68 -11.80 7.72
C PRO A 429 1.57 -12.39 6.30
N VAL A 430 1.15 -11.58 5.34
CA VAL A 430 1.01 -11.95 3.93
C VAL A 430 1.49 -10.79 3.07
N ASP A 431 2.58 -10.99 2.34
CA ASP A 431 3.09 -10.00 1.37
C ASP A 431 2.83 -10.44 -0.08
N ARG A 432 3.69 -11.28 -0.65
CA ARG A 432 3.47 -11.88 -1.98
C ARG A 432 3.18 -13.37 -1.81
N LEU A 433 2.32 -13.91 -2.67
CA LEU A 433 1.99 -15.35 -2.69
C LEU A 433 3.07 -16.19 -3.40
N THR A 434 4.34 -15.83 -3.25
CA THR A 434 5.47 -16.58 -3.80
C THR A 434 5.90 -17.65 -2.80
N THR A 435 6.56 -18.71 -3.29
CA THR A 435 7.03 -19.79 -2.42
C THR A 435 8.17 -19.36 -1.49
N THR A 436 8.95 -18.36 -1.88
CA THR A 436 10.06 -17.81 -1.08
C THR A 436 9.51 -16.98 0.08
N ASP A 437 8.57 -16.07 -0.17
CA ASP A 437 8.03 -15.19 0.87
C ASP A 437 7.20 -15.96 1.91
N LEU A 438 6.45 -16.99 1.49
CA LEU A 438 5.71 -17.85 2.41
C LEU A 438 6.61 -18.65 3.36
N LYS A 439 7.87 -18.90 2.98
CA LYS A 439 8.86 -19.58 3.81
C LYS A 439 9.62 -18.60 4.71
N GLU A 440 9.94 -17.42 4.20
CA GLU A 440 10.68 -16.39 4.93
C GLU A 440 9.82 -15.69 6.00
N GLN A 441 8.55 -15.44 5.71
CA GLN A 441 7.66 -14.70 6.60
C GLN A 441 7.02 -15.61 7.66
N ALA A 442 7.34 -15.35 8.93
CA ALA A 442 6.78 -16.10 10.05
C ALA A 442 5.24 -15.97 10.10
N GLY A 443 4.55 -17.11 10.17
CA GLY A 443 3.08 -17.19 10.24
C GLY A 443 2.36 -17.04 8.90
N ALA A 444 3.07 -16.85 7.79
CA ALA A 444 2.44 -16.63 6.48
C ALA A 444 1.61 -17.81 5.98
N LEU A 445 2.10 -19.04 6.14
CA LEU A 445 1.35 -20.23 5.75
C LEU A 445 0.01 -20.35 6.49
N THR A 446 0.01 -20.09 7.81
CA THR A 446 -1.21 -20.09 8.63
C THR A 446 -2.16 -18.98 8.22
N ALA A 447 -1.64 -17.77 7.98
CA ALA A 447 -2.45 -16.63 7.55
C ALA A 447 -3.10 -16.90 6.18
N VAL A 448 -2.32 -17.29 5.18
CA VAL A 448 -2.83 -17.62 3.83
C VAL A 448 -3.83 -18.78 3.89
N GLY A 449 -3.55 -19.85 4.64
CA GLY A 449 -4.48 -20.95 4.83
C GLY A 449 -5.82 -20.51 5.43
N SER A 450 -5.79 -19.63 6.45
CA SER A 450 -6.99 -19.08 7.08
C SER A 450 -7.80 -18.16 6.17
N ILE A 451 -7.12 -17.31 5.38
CA ILE A 451 -7.74 -16.44 4.38
C ILE A 451 -8.39 -17.29 3.29
N ALA A 452 -7.67 -18.28 2.75
CA ALA A 452 -8.17 -19.17 1.72
C ALA A 452 -9.41 -19.96 2.20
N ALA A 453 -9.37 -20.50 3.43
CA ALA A 453 -10.52 -21.18 4.02
C ALA A 453 -11.73 -20.25 4.21
N THR A 454 -11.48 -19.00 4.61
CA THR A 454 -12.53 -17.97 4.77
C THR A 454 -13.16 -17.62 3.42
N ILE A 455 -12.34 -17.34 2.41
CA ILE A 455 -12.82 -17.04 1.05
C ILE A 455 -13.61 -18.23 0.49
N LEU A 456 -13.13 -19.46 0.66
CA LEU A 456 -13.84 -20.66 0.22
C LEU A 456 -15.20 -20.81 0.90
N THR A 457 -15.26 -20.59 2.21
CA THR A 457 -16.51 -20.62 2.98
C THR A 457 -17.49 -19.55 2.47
N CYS A 458 -17.01 -18.32 2.28
CA CYS A 458 -17.80 -17.23 1.72
C CYS A 458 -18.30 -17.56 0.31
N ALA A 459 -17.45 -18.16 -0.54
CA ALA A 459 -17.79 -18.57 -1.89
C ALA A 459 -18.87 -19.65 -1.90
N VAL A 460 -18.81 -20.64 -1.01
CA VAL A 460 -19.85 -21.69 -0.86
C VAL A 460 -21.18 -21.07 -0.42
N ILE A 461 -21.17 -20.16 0.56
CA ILE A 461 -22.36 -19.45 1.03
C ILE A 461 -23.01 -18.64 -0.10
N GLN A 462 -22.20 -17.92 -0.90
CA GLN A 462 -22.70 -17.15 -2.04
C GLN A 462 -23.14 -18.03 -3.20
N ALA A 463 -22.44 -19.12 -3.50
CA ALA A 463 -22.84 -20.09 -4.50
C ALA A 463 -24.21 -20.69 -4.16
N TYR A 464 -24.43 -21.05 -2.90
CA TYR A 464 -25.74 -21.50 -2.41
C TYR A 464 -26.81 -20.41 -2.54
N SER A 465 -26.49 -19.16 -2.20
CA SER A 465 -27.42 -18.02 -2.31
C SER A 465 -27.81 -17.75 -3.77
N LEU A 466 -26.83 -17.79 -4.69
CA LEU A 466 -27.05 -17.67 -6.13
C LEU A 466 -27.87 -18.84 -6.68
N TRP A 467 -27.60 -20.06 -6.21
CA TRP A 467 -28.38 -21.25 -6.54
C TRP A 467 -29.83 -21.10 -6.08
N LYS A 468 -30.05 -20.69 -4.83
CA LYS A 468 -31.40 -20.42 -4.29
C LYS A 468 -32.16 -19.38 -5.12
N SER A 469 -31.46 -18.38 -5.65
CA SER A 469 -32.05 -17.37 -6.54
C SER A 469 -32.26 -17.82 -8.01
N GLY A 470 -31.91 -19.06 -8.37
CA GLY A 470 -32.03 -19.59 -9.73
C GLY A 470 -30.97 -19.08 -10.73
N ARG A 471 -29.91 -18.40 -10.25
CA ARG A 471 -28.94 -17.71 -11.11
C ARG A 471 -27.54 -18.33 -11.13
N PHE A 472 -27.34 -19.42 -10.40
CA PHE A 472 -26.04 -20.09 -10.28
C PHE A 472 -25.36 -20.33 -11.62
N LYS A 473 -26.06 -20.92 -12.60
CA LYS A 473 -25.51 -21.22 -13.93
C LYS A 473 -24.95 -20.00 -14.66
N LYS A 474 -25.60 -18.84 -14.56
CA LYS A 474 -25.14 -17.60 -15.20
C LYS A 474 -23.80 -17.16 -14.60
N TYR A 475 -23.74 -17.09 -13.27
CA TYR A 475 -22.54 -16.64 -12.57
C TYR A 475 -21.41 -17.66 -12.66
N PHE A 476 -21.72 -18.97 -12.58
CA PHE A 476 -20.73 -20.03 -12.78
C PHE A 476 -19.98 -19.87 -14.12
N LYS A 477 -20.70 -19.60 -15.22
CA LYS A 477 -20.08 -19.34 -16.53
C LYS A 477 -19.17 -18.11 -16.52
N ILE A 478 -19.59 -17.02 -15.86
CA ILE A 478 -18.78 -15.79 -15.72
C ILE A 478 -17.50 -16.09 -14.95
N TYR A 479 -17.59 -16.80 -13.82
CA TYR A 479 -16.42 -17.14 -13.00
C TYR A 479 -15.47 -18.11 -13.70
N ILE A 480 -15.98 -19.08 -14.47
CA ILE A 480 -15.13 -19.92 -15.32
C ILE A 480 -14.39 -19.08 -16.37
N CYS A 481 -15.03 -18.06 -16.94
CA CYS A 481 -14.38 -17.12 -17.86
C CYS A 481 -13.27 -16.34 -17.16
N PHE A 482 -13.53 -15.81 -15.96
CA PHE A 482 -12.50 -15.11 -15.16
C PHE A 482 -11.32 -16.01 -14.82
N ILE A 483 -11.58 -17.25 -14.37
CA ILE A 483 -10.53 -18.23 -14.07
C ILE A 483 -9.72 -18.56 -15.34
N GLY A 484 -10.40 -18.80 -16.47
CA GLY A 484 -9.72 -19.03 -17.75
C GLY A 484 -8.85 -17.85 -18.19
N GLY A 485 -9.32 -16.62 -17.99
CA GLY A 485 -8.54 -15.41 -18.25
C GLY A 485 -7.31 -15.29 -17.35
N LEU A 486 -7.45 -15.57 -16.05
CA LEU A 486 -6.30 -15.57 -15.12
C LEU A 486 -5.29 -16.67 -15.47
N ILE A 487 -5.74 -17.87 -15.86
CA ILE A 487 -4.86 -18.95 -16.32
C ILE A 487 -4.11 -18.52 -17.58
N ALA A 488 -4.81 -17.90 -18.55
CA ALA A 488 -4.19 -17.42 -19.78
C ALA A 488 -3.13 -16.35 -19.50
N LEU A 489 -3.45 -15.37 -18.63
CA LEU A 489 -2.50 -14.33 -18.22
C LEU A 489 -1.29 -14.91 -17.46
N GLY A 490 -1.52 -15.86 -16.55
CA GLY A 490 -0.46 -16.52 -15.79
C GLY A 490 0.40 -17.49 -16.60
N SER A 491 -0.01 -17.83 -17.83
CA SER A 491 0.76 -18.67 -18.74
C SER A 491 1.69 -17.86 -19.66
N LEU A 492 1.68 -16.53 -19.57
CA LEU A 492 2.54 -15.66 -20.36
C LEU A 492 3.99 -15.72 -19.84
N PRO A 493 4.99 -15.97 -20.70
CA PRO A 493 6.39 -16.08 -20.28
C PRO A 493 6.94 -14.73 -19.79
N GLY A 494 7.74 -14.76 -18.72
CA GLY A 494 8.36 -13.58 -18.11
C GLY A 494 7.41 -12.70 -17.29
N LEU A 495 6.17 -13.16 -17.07
CA LEU A 495 5.16 -12.49 -16.26
C LEU A 495 4.64 -13.41 -15.17
N ASN A 496 4.33 -12.83 -14.02
CA ASN A 496 3.74 -13.52 -12.88
C ASN A 496 2.44 -12.85 -12.49
N LEU A 497 1.47 -13.65 -12.01
CA LEU A 497 0.22 -13.14 -11.49
C LEU A 497 0.45 -12.45 -10.14
N ARG A 498 0.06 -11.18 -10.04
CA ARG A 498 0.00 -10.42 -8.79
C ARG A 498 -1.40 -9.87 -8.59
N ILE A 499 -2.21 -10.62 -7.84
CA ILE A 499 -3.61 -10.27 -7.61
C ILE A 499 -3.70 -9.31 -6.42
N HIS A 500 -3.63 -8.01 -6.70
CA HIS A 500 -3.96 -6.97 -5.74
C HIS A 500 -5.42 -7.12 -5.24
N HIS A 501 -5.69 -6.72 -4.00
CA HIS A 501 -7.03 -6.89 -3.40
C HIS A 501 -8.13 -6.12 -4.12
N TYR A 502 -7.83 -5.05 -4.86
CA TYR A 502 -8.84 -4.39 -5.69
C TYR A 502 -9.31 -5.27 -6.85
N ILE A 503 -8.43 -6.09 -7.43
CA ILE A 503 -8.75 -7.07 -8.47
C ILE A 503 -9.62 -8.16 -7.86
N LEU A 504 -9.21 -8.68 -6.70
CA LEU A 504 -9.97 -9.68 -5.94
C LEU A 504 -11.39 -9.15 -5.62
N GLY A 505 -11.50 -7.92 -5.11
CA GLY A 505 -12.77 -7.24 -4.88
C GLY A 505 -13.62 -7.16 -6.15
N SER A 506 -13.04 -6.66 -7.23
CA SER A 506 -13.74 -6.45 -8.51
C SER A 506 -14.29 -7.76 -9.11
N ILE A 507 -13.52 -8.85 -9.02
CA ILE A 507 -13.90 -10.17 -9.54
C ILE A 507 -14.96 -10.85 -8.66
N LEU A 508 -14.89 -10.69 -7.34
CA LEU A 508 -15.77 -11.40 -6.39
C LEU A 508 -17.11 -10.68 -6.12
N VAL A 509 -17.19 -9.36 -6.24
CA VAL A 509 -18.43 -8.60 -5.98
C VAL A 509 -19.63 -9.10 -6.81
N PRO A 510 -19.49 -9.40 -8.12
CA PRO A 510 -20.57 -9.98 -8.92
C PRO A 510 -21.17 -11.27 -8.33
N GLY A 511 -20.37 -12.07 -7.64
CA GLY A 511 -20.83 -13.31 -6.98
C GLY A 511 -21.76 -13.06 -5.80
N CYS A 512 -21.73 -11.85 -5.27
CA CYS A 512 -22.59 -11.41 -4.18
C CYS A 512 -23.86 -10.70 -4.68
N ALA A 513 -24.23 -10.82 -5.97
CA ALA A 513 -25.41 -10.18 -6.55
C ALA A 513 -26.75 -10.82 -6.11
N THR A 514 -26.95 -11.03 -4.81
CA THR A 514 -28.17 -11.57 -4.18
C THR A 514 -28.70 -10.61 -3.13
N ARG A 515 -29.90 -10.85 -2.61
CA ARG A 515 -30.57 -9.98 -1.63
C ARG A 515 -30.37 -10.44 -0.19
N GLY A 516 -29.77 -11.60 0.05
CA GLY A 516 -29.58 -12.15 1.39
C GLY A 516 -28.54 -11.42 2.25
N SER A 517 -28.56 -11.64 3.57
CA SER A 517 -27.67 -10.99 4.55
C SER A 517 -26.17 -11.16 4.24
N SER A 518 -25.78 -12.33 3.74
CA SER A 518 -24.39 -12.62 3.36
C SER A 518 -23.89 -11.72 2.23
N ALA A 519 -24.75 -11.36 1.29
CA ALA A 519 -24.41 -10.44 0.21
C ALA A 519 -24.14 -9.02 0.73
N TYR A 520 -24.90 -8.56 1.73
CA TYR A 520 -24.64 -7.26 2.37
C TYR A 520 -23.24 -7.23 3.00
N LEU A 521 -22.92 -8.24 3.81
CA LEU A 521 -21.63 -8.34 4.50
C LEU A 521 -20.47 -8.37 3.50
N PHE A 522 -20.53 -9.26 2.51
CA PHE A 522 -19.43 -9.47 1.57
C PHE A 522 -19.30 -8.34 0.55
N GLN A 523 -20.40 -7.75 0.06
CA GLN A 523 -20.28 -6.60 -0.83
C GLN A 523 -19.64 -5.40 -0.15
N GLY A 524 -19.95 -5.13 1.13
CA GLY A 524 -19.34 -4.02 1.86
C GLY A 524 -17.82 -4.14 1.82
N ILE A 525 -17.28 -5.22 2.38
CA ILE A 525 -15.82 -5.46 2.41
C ILE A 525 -15.19 -5.44 1.02
N LEU A 526 -15.77 -6.13 0.04
CA LEU A 526 -15.17 -6.21 -1.29
C LEU A 526 -15.17 -4.85 -2.02
N VAL A 527 -16.23 -4.04 -1.86
CA VAL A 527 -16.24 -2.66 -2.38
C VAL A 527 -15.19 -1.82 -1.66
N GLY A 528 -15.07 -1.93 -0.34
CA GLY A 528 -14.01 -1.26 0.41
C GLY A 528 -12.60 -1.62 -0.09
N LEU A 529 -12.35 -2.90 -0.39
CA LEU A 529 -11.07 -3.38 -0.96
C LEU A 529 -10.80 -2.84 -2.37
N ILE A 530 -11.84 -2.66 -3.20
CA ILE A 530 -11.68 -1.98 -4.49
C ILE A 530 -11.17 -0.55 -4.28
N LEU A 531 -11.79 0.20 -3.37
CA LEU A 531 -11.41 1.58 -3.09
C LEU A 531 -10.00 1.68 -2.49
N SER A 532 -9.68 0.87 -1.48
CA SER A 532 -8.37 0.91 -0.82
C SER A 532 -7.23 0.56 -1.79
N GLY A 533 -7.42 -0.45 -2.63
CA GLY A 533 -6.39 -0.80 -3.59
C GLY A 533 -6.19 0.24 -4.70
N VAL A 534 -7.27 0.75 -5.31
CA VAL A 534 -7.14 1.77 -6.36
C VAL A 534 -6.63 3.10 -5.79
N ALA A 535 -7.05 3.48 -4.58
CA ALA A 535 -6.58 4.72 -3.95
C ALA A 535 -5.06 4.72 -3.71
N ARG A 536 -4.48 3.58 -3.32
CA ARG A 536 -3.05 3.45 -3.00
C ARG A 536 -2.19 3.12 -4.23
N TRP A 537 -2.56 2.13 -5.04
CA TRP A 537 -1.73 1.62 -6.15
C TRP A 537 -2.26 1.93 -7.55
N ASP A 538 -3.33 2.72 -7.68
CA ASP A 538 -4.06 2.90 -8.95
C ASP A 538 -4.58 1.54 -9.50
N PHE A 539 -4.91 1.47 -10.78
CA PHE A 539 -5.22 0.24 -11.51
C PHE A 539 -3.95 -0.57 -11.83
N ALA A 540 -3.19 -0.95 -10.79
CA ALA A 540 -1.96 -1.74 -10.90
C ALA A 540 -2.14 -3.04 -11.68
N SER A 541 -1.17 -3.43 -12.50
CA SER A 541 -1.31 -4.59 -13.38
C SER A 541 -1.64 -5.90 -12.63
N ILE A 542 -2.44 -6.75 -13.27
CA ILE A 542 -2.72 -8.13 -12.82
C ILE A 542 -1.48 -9.03 -13.01
N VAL A 543 -0.63 -8.69 -13.97
CA VAL A 543 0.59 -9.40 -14.33
C VAL A 543 1.81 -8.47 -14.21
N GLU A 544 2.86 -8.92 -13.53
CA GLU A 544 4.10 -8.17 -13.32
C GLU A 544 5.31 -8.96 -13.75
N THR A 545 6.40 -8.28 -14.13
CA THR A 545 7.67 -8.93 -14.45
C THR A 545 8.35 -9.47 -13.19
N ASP A 546 9.21 -10.46 -13.36
CA ASP A 546 10.05 -10.98 -12.25
C ASP A 546 10.83 -9.86 -11.55
N THR A 547 11.35 -8.91 -12.33
CA THR A 547 12.11 -7.76 -11.83
C THR A 547 11.25 -6.79 -11.01
N ALA A 548 10.02 -6.52 -11.45
CA ALA A 548 9.11 -5.65 -10.71
C ALA A 548 8.67 -6.28 -9.39
N LEU A 549 8.54 -7.62 -9.36
CA LEU A 549 8.20 -8.34 -8.14
C LEU A 549 9.26 -8.17 -7.07
N LEU A 550 10.56 -8.11 -7.41
CA LEU A 550 11.65 -7.97 -6.44
C LEU A 550 11.59 -6.67 -5.62
N ARG A 551 10.91 -5.61 -6.07
CA ARG A 551 10.84 -4.31 -5.35
C ARG A 551 12.22 -3.79 -4.91
N GLY A 552 13.20 -3.90 -5.81
CA GLY A 552 14.59 -3.50 -5.55
C GLY A 552 15.40 -4.50 -4.73
N GLU A 553 14.87 -5.68 -4.38
CA GLU A 553 15.67 -6.80 -3.88
C GLU A 553 16.68 -7.26 -4.93
N ALA A 554 17.86 -7.71 -4.49
CA ALA A 554 18.87 -8.31 -5.35
C ALA A 554 18.36 -9.61 -6.01
N GLY A 555 18.88 -9.92 -7.20
CA GLY A 555 18.61 -11.17 -7.94
C GLY A 555 18.18 -10.98 -9.40
N ALA A 556 17.99 -9.73 -9.84
CA ALA A 556 17.68 -9.40 -11.23
C ALA A 556 18.86 -8.78 -11.98
N SER A 557 19.92 -8.38 -11.29
CA SER A 557 21.09 -7.73 -11.88
C SER A 557 22.17 -8.76 -12.21
N LEU A 558 23.34 -8.30 -12.67
CA LEU A 558 24.47 -9.21 -12.89
C LEU A 558 24.88 -9.89 -11.59
N LYS A 559 25.15 -11.19 -11.69
CA LYS A 559 25.63 -11.97 -10.56
C LYS A 559 26.92 -11.37 -9.98
N PRO A 560 27.08 -11.41 -8.64
CA PRO A 560 28.30 -10.95 -7.99
C PRO A 560 29.50 -11.85 -8.34
N PRO A 561 30.74 -11.32 -8.19
CA PRO A 561 31.94 -12.15 -8.25
C PRO A 561 32.05 -13.06 -7.01
N ILE A 562 32.99 -14.00 -7.07
CA ILE A 562 33.38 -14.81 -5.91
C ILE A 562 34.39 -14.00 -5.10
N LEU A 563 34.06 -13.73 -3.83
CA LEU A 563 34.92 -12.99 -2.90
C LEU A 563 35.75 -13.96 -2.04
N ASP A 564 37.06 -13.80 -2.09
CA ASP A 564 38.04 -14.55 -1.29
C ASP A 564 38.94 -13.59 -0.50
N PHE A 565 39.44 -14.08 0.64
CA PHE A 565 40.40 -13.38 1.49
C PHE A 565 41.67 -14.22 1.58
N ASN A 566 42.82 -13.58 1.40
CA ASN A 566 44.12 -14.22 1.54
C ASN A 566 44.87 -13.62 2.74
N ASP A 567 45.03 -14.43 3.79
CA ASP A 567 45.72 -14.05 5.01
C ASP A 567 47.25 -13.95 4.80
N ASP A 568 47.79 -14.72 3.85
CA ASP A 568 49.24 -14.77 3.57
C ASP A 568 49.79 -13.51 2.88
N GLN A 569 48.91 -12.60 2.42
CA GLN A 569 49.27 -11.38 1.70
C GLN A 569 48.57 -10.14 2.29
N ASN A 570 49.14 -9.54 3.35
CA ASN A 570 48.75 -8.21 3.90
C ASN A 570 47.24 -7.92 3.89
N HIS A 571 46.45 -8.84 4.46
CA HIS A 571 44.99 -8.74 4.53
C HIS A 571 44.33 -8.38 3.17
N SER A 572 44.79 -9.02 2.10
CA SER A 572 44.31 -8.76 0.74
C SER A 572 42.99 -9.49 0.50
N LEU A 573 42.02 -8.72 0.02
CA LEU A 573 40.80 -9.23 -0.60
C LEU A 573 41.08 -9.47 -2.08
N SER A 574 40.52 -10.55 -2.61
CA SER A 574 40.57 -10.87 -4.03
C SER A 574 39.20 -11.32 -4.50
N TRP A 575 38.85 -11.00 -5.73
CA TRP A 575 37.61 -11.46 -6.32
C TRP A 575 37.79 -11.82 -7.79
N HIS A 576 37.08 -12.85 -8.22
CA HIS A 576 37.12 -13.32 -9.59
C HIS A 576 35.72 -13.71 -10.06
N LEU A 577 35.52 -13.64 -11.37
CA LEU A 577 34.27 -14.07 -12.00
C LEU A 577 34.32 -15.59 -12.22
N ASN A 578 33.15 -16.23 -12.22
CA ASN A 578 33.07 -17.62 -12.58
C ASN A 578 33.45 -17.79 -14.06
N ALA A 579 34.06 -18.91 -14.43
CA ALA A 579 34.60 -19.13 -15.78
C ALA A 579 33.53 -19.05 -16.90
N THR A 580 32.26 -19.22 -16.53
CA THR A 580 31.11 -19.13 -17.43
C THR A 580 30.50 -17.74 -17.54
N ASP A 581 30.85 -16.82 -16.64
CA ASP A 581 30.27 -15.48 -16.61
C ASP A 581 31.08 -14.52 -17.48
N PRO A 582 30.43 -13.74 -18.37
CA PRO A 582 31.14 -12.82 -19.23
C PRO A 582 31.73 -11.67 -18.40
N VAL A 583 32.99 -11.29 -18.68
CA VAL A 583 33.71 -10.20 -18.00
C VAL A 583 33.04 -8.84 -18.21
N ILE A 584 32.45 -8.64 -19.40
CA ILE A 584 31.74 -7.44 -19.79
C ILE A 584 30.25 -7.80 -19.91
N ASP A 585 29.37 -6.95 -19.40
CA ASP A 585 27.93 -7.11 -19.58
C ASP A 585 27.54 -6.95 -21.06
N GLN A 586 26.37 -7.44 -21.45
CA GLN A 586 25.97 -7.41 -22.87
C GLN A 586 25.90 -5.98 -23.46
N ILE A 587 25.88 -4.95 -22.61
CA ILE A 587 25.75 -3.53 -22.98
C ILE A 587 27.11 -2.80 -22.91
N GLY A 588 28.15 -3.38 -22.29
CA GLY A 588 29.47 -2.76 -22.16
C GLY A 588 29.58 -1.68 -21.08
N ASN A 589 28.61 -1.60 -20.16
CA ASN A 589 28.51 -0.57 -19.15
C ASN A 589 29.17 -0.96 -17.81
N ILE A 590 29.48 -2.23 -17.58
CA ILE A 590 30.11 -2.72 -16.34
C ILE A 590 31.55 -3.16 -16.63
N ASP A 591 32.53 -2.41 -16.10
CA ASP A 591 33.95 -2.52 -16.43
C ASP A 591 34.89 -2.57 -15.21
N GLY A 592 34.35 -2.80 -14.02
CA GLY A 592 35.09 -2.95 -12.77
C GLY A 592 34.25 -3.55 -11.64
N PHE A 593 34.62 -3.22 -10.40
CA PHE A 593 34.05 -3.78 -9.18
C PHE A 593 33.82 -2.68 -8.13
N SER A 594 32.85 -2.92 -7.25
CA SER A 594 32.56 -2.10 -6.08
C SER A 594 32.64 -2.98 -4.83
N LEU A 595 33.32 -2.48 -3.79
CA LEU A 595 33.47 -3.12 -2.49
C LEU A 595 32.75 -2.29 -1.43
N LEU A 596 31.84 -2.93 -0.71
CA LEU A 596 31.23 -2.40 0.50
C LEU A 596 31.97 -2.95 1.73
N LEU A 597 32.26 -2.08 2.69
CA LEU A 597 32.73 -2.42 4.03
C LEU A 597 31.74 -1.81 5.03
N ASN A 598 31.18 -2.66 5.91
CA ASN A 598 30.17 -2.25 6.89
C ASN A 598 28.98 -1.50 6.27
N ASP A 599 28.50 -2.00 5.14
CA ASP A 599 27.38 -1.46 4.37
C ASP A 599 27.65 -0.08 3.71
N VAL A 600 28.92 0.34 3.59
CA VAL A 600 29.34 1.58 2.91
C VAL A 600 30.31 1.28 1.77
N GLU A 601 30.13 1.90 0.60
CA GLU A 601 31.06 1.75 -0.54
C GLU A 601 32.41 2.36 -0.22
N VAL A 602 33.47 1.56 -0.18
CA VAL A 602 34.85 2.02 0.15
C VAL A 602 35.82 1.93 -1.01
N TYR A 603 35.47 1.19 -2.07
CA TYR A 603 36.31 1.10 -3.26
C TYR A 603 35.46 0.88 -4.52
N VAL A 604 35.87 1.55 -5.61
CA VAL A 604 35.36 1.32 -6.98
C VAL A 604 36.55 1.35 -7.93
N GLY A 605 36.76 0.28 -8.69
CA GLY A 605 37.89 0.23 -9.62
C GLY A 605 37.98 -1.08 -10.40
N LYS A 606 39.05 -1.21 -11.20
CA LYS A 606 39.27 -2.37 -12.09
C LYS A 606 40.14 -3.46 -11.48
N ASN A 607 40.82 -3.15 -10.37
CA ASN A 607 41.67 -4.15 -9.72
C ASN A 607 40.80 -5.27 -9.16
N GLU A 608 41.31 -6.50 -9.30
CA GLU A 608 40.70 -7.72 -8.77
C GLU A 608 41.17 -8.03 -7.35
N THR A 609 42.14 -7.25 -6.85
CA THR A 609 42.69 -7.36 -5.51
C THR A 609 42.78 -5.99 -4.84
N VAL A 610 42.41 -5.93 -3.56
CA VAL A 610 42.46 -4.72 -2.72
C VAL A 610 42.87 -5.12 -1.30
N SER A 611 43.86 -4.44 -0.73
CA SER A 611 44.27 -4.63 0.66
C SER A 611 43.53 -3.66 1.58
N ILE A 612 43.05 -4.18 2.73
CA ILE A 612 42.37 -3.36 3.75
C ILE A 612 43.34 -2.33 4.34
N ASP A 613 44.61 -2.67 4.48
CA ASP A 613 45.64 -1.73 4.93
C ASP A 613 45.78 -0.54 3.98
N VAL A 614 45.68 -0.79 2.66
CA VAL A 614 45.69 0.28 1.65
C VAL A 614 44.43 1.16 1.77
N LEU A 615 43.25 0.56 1.95
CA LEU A 615 42.02 1.34 2.16
C LEU A 615 42.09 2.24 3.40
N ARG A 616 42.70 1.75 4.49
CA ARG A 616 42.95 2.55 5.70
C ARG A 616 43.92 3.70 5.43
N MET A 617 45.01 3.45 4.69
CA MET A 617 45.98 4.49 4.34
C MET A 617 45.38 5.57 3.44
N GLU A 618 44.51 5.19 2.50
CA GLU A 618 43.87 6.11 1.55
C GLU A 618 42.71 6.90 2.17
N ASN A 619 42.07 6.36 3.22
CA ASN A 619 40.95 7.00 3.90
C ASN A 619 41.20 7.15 5.42
N PRO A 620 41.70 8.32 5.86
CA PRO A 620 41.95 8.60 7.28
C PRO A 620 40.72 8.49 8.17
N ALA A 621 39.52 8.83 7.66
CA ALA A 621 38.28 8.72 8.43
C ALA A 621 37.89 7.26 8.67
N LEU A 622 38.10 6.39 7.67
CA LEU A 622 37.93 4.94 7.84
C LEU A 622 38.92 4.37 8.85
N ALA A 623 40.20 4.76 8.75
CA ALA A 623 41.22 4.34 9.70
C ALA A 623 40.85 4.72 11.13
N GLN A 624 40.44 5.99 11.35
CA GLN A 624 40.02 6.46 12.66
C GLN A 624 38.84 5.65 13.23
N MET A 625 37.78 5.41 12.43
CA MET A 625 36.64 4.61 12.90
C MET A 625 37.01 3.16 13.22
N MET A 626 37.93 2.56 12.44
CA MET A 626 38.42 1.21 12.71
C MET A 626 39.21 1.16 14.02
N ASP A 627 40.09 2.15 14.25
CA ASP A 627 40.93 2.21 15.43
C ASP A 627 40.10 2.48 16.69
N ASP A 628 39.16 3.44 16.63
CA ASP A 628 38.22 3.73 17.74
C ASP A 628 37.35 2.51 18.10
N ALA A 629 36.93 1.75 17.08
CA ALA A 629 36.14 0.55 17.29
C ALA A 629 36.96 -0.59 17.92
N LEU A 630 38.22 -0.75 17.52
CA LEU A 630 39.16 -1.72 18.10
C LEU A 630 39.43 -1.42 19.58
N ASP A 631 39.65 -0.15 19.91
CA ASP A 631 39.89 0.29 21.28
C ASP A 631 38.66 0.01 22.17
N ALA A 632 37.46 0.17 21.61
CA ALA A 632 36.21 -0.12 22.32
C ALA A 632 35.87 -1.62 22.44
N SER A 633 36.44 -2.48 21.60
CA SER A 633 36.07 -3.90 21.49
C SER A 633 37.11 -4.88 22.06
N ASN A 634 38.04 -4.40 22.90
CA ASN A 634 39.18 -5.18 23.43
C ASN A 634 40.09 -5.75 22.32
N GLY A 635 40.24 -5.01 21.21
CA GLY A 635 41.24 -5.28 20.18
C GLY A 635 40.79 -6.15 19.00
N THR A 636 39.49 -6.50 18.88
CA THR A 636 38.97 -7.23 17.71
C THR A 636 37.61 -6.73 17.26
N ILE A 637 37.41 -6.56 15.95
CA ILE A 637 36.12 -6.14 15.36
C ILE A 637 35.76 -7.01 14.15
N ASP A 638 34.47 -7.14 13.88
CA ASP A 638 34.00 -7.80 12.67
C ASP A 638 33.87 -6.77 11.53
N LEU A 639 34.45 -7.05 10.37
CA LEU A 639 34.27 -6.28 9.14
C LEU A 639 33.36 -7.07 8.20
N TYR A 640 32.27 -6.44 7.76
CA TYR A 640 31.32 -7.03 6.83
C TYR A 640 31.61 -6.57 5.40
N LEU A 641 32.06 -7.50 4.56
CA LEU A 641 32.57 -7.21 3.22
C LEU A 641 31.64 -7.79 2.14
N ARG A 642 31.31 -6.97 1.15
CA ARG A 642 30.50 -7.38 -0.02
C ARG A 642 31.07 -6.82 -1.30
N VAL A 643 31.03 -7.60 -2.38
CA VAL A 643 31.50 -7.15 -3.69
C VAL A 643 30.42 -7.30 -4.73
N ALA A 644 30.31 -6.30 -5.60
CA ALA A 644 29.51 -6.35 -6.81
C ALA A 644 30.37 -6.01 -8.04
N ARG A 645 29.89 -6.44 -9.20
CA ARG A 645 30.37 -5.89 -10.48
C ARG A 645 29.86 -4.45 -10.60
N ALA A 646 30.67 -3.54 -11.11
CA ALA A 646 30.36 -2.12 -11.14
C ALA A 646 30.84 -1.44 -12.42
N SER A 647 30.18 -0.34 -12.78
CA SER A 647 30.76 0.62 -13.71
C SER A 647 31.70 1.56 -12.97
N VAL A 648 32.93 1.70 -13.44
CA VAL A 648 33.87 2.72 -12.90
C VAL A 648 33.48 4.12 -13.37
N ARG A 649 32.70 4.22 -14.46
CA ARG A 649 32.27 5.48 -15.08
C ARG A 649 30.94 5.98 -14.58
N SER A 650 30.06 5.09 -14.13
CA SER A 650 28.72 5.43 -13.64
C SER A 650 28.51 4.93 -12.22
N PRO A 651 28.15 5.81 -11.25
CA PRO A 651 27.91 5.39 -9.87
C PRO A 651 26.62 4.57 -9.71
N THR A 652 25.67 4.70 -10.63
CA THR A 652 24.35 4.05 -10.52
C THR A 652 24.31 2.63 -11.10
N ASN A 653 25.29 2.26 -11.92
CA ASN A 653 25.29 0.96 -12.56
C ASN A 653 26.14 -0.04 -11.76
N ARG A 654 25.45 -0.92 -11.04
CA ARG A 654 26.01 -1.98 -10.20
C ARG A 654 25.25 -3.29 -10.46
N GLY A 655 25.97 -4.40 -10.39
CA GLY A 655 25.38 -5.73 -10.28
C GLY A 655 24.85 -5.99 -8.87
N ASP A 656 24.35 -7.21 -8.66
CA ASP A 656 23.99 -7.65 -7.32
C ASP A 656 25.26 -7.83 -6.48
N TYR A 657 25.20 -7.50 -5.19
CA TYR A 657 26.29 -7.72 -4.25
C TYR A 657 26.29 -9.15 -3.71
N THR A 658 27.46 -9.67 -3.35
CA THR A 658 27.55 -10.91 -2.58
C THR A 658 26.85 -10.78 -1.22
N ASN A 659 26.44 -11.90 -0.63
CA ASN A 659 26.28 -11.93 0.83
C ASN A 659 27.56 -11.46 1.54
N ALA A 660 27.44 -11.07 2.82
CA ALA A 660 28.58 -10.59 3.58
C ALA A 660 29.57 -11.73 3.85
N GLY A 661 30.82 -11.51 3.48
CA GLY A 661 31.93 -12.21 4.13
C GLY A 661 32.30 -11.46 5.41
N VAL A 662 32.66 -12.21 6.46
CA VAL A 662 32.99 -11.65 7.77
C VAL A 662 34.47 -11.83 8.03
N LEU A 663 35.19 -10.73 8.19
CA LEU A 663 36.60 -10.74 8.57
C LEU A 663 36.74 -10.23 10.01
N GLN A 664 37.28 -11.06 10.90
CA GLN A 664 37.65 -10.61 12.23
C GLN A 664 39.00 -9.88 12.16
N TRP A 665 38.96 -8.56 12.27
CA TRP A 665 40.11 -7.69 12.20
C TRP A 665 40.70 -7.43 13.60
N PRO A 666 42.04 -7.45 13.79
CA PRO A 666 43.10 -7.74 12.81
C PRO A 666 43.51 -9.22 12.76
N ASN A 667 42.79 -10.12 13.43
CA ASN A 667 43.18 -11.53 13.57
C ASN A 667 43.24 -12.35 12.27
N GLY A 668 42.65 -11.85 11.18
CA GLY A 668 42.65 -12.53 9.87
C GLY A 668 41.62 -13.67 9.74
N MET A 669 40.80 -13.94 10.77
CA MET A 669 39.80 -15.02 10.67
C MET A 669 38.70 -14.65 9.68
N TRP A 670 38.60 -15.43 8.60
CA TRP A 670 37.68 -15.18 7.49
C TRP A 670 36.54 -16.21 7.44
N GLN A 671 35.32 -15.70 7.44
CA GLN A 671 34.13 -16.45 7.08
C GLN A 671 33.70 -16.07 5.67
N LYS A 672 33.72 -17.05 4.76
CA LYS A 672 33.29 -16.85 3.37
C LYS A 672 31.80 -16.43 3.30
N PRO A 673 31.43 -15.59 2.32
CA PRO A 673 30.04 -15.28 2.03
C PRO A 673 29.19 -16.54 1.83
N GLU A 674 27.97 -16.53 2.35
CA GLU A 674 26.99 -17.55 1.98
C GLU A 674 26.63 -17.45 0.49
N PRO A 675 26.32 -18.57 -0.20
CA PRO A 675 25.88 -18.53 -1.58
C PRO A 675 24.64 -17.63 -1.78
N GLY A 676 24.63 -16.84 -2.85
CA GLY A 676 23.50 -15.98 -3.19
C GLY A 676 23.89 -14.51 -3.31
N VAL A 677 22.87 -13.64 -3.20
CA VAL A 677 22.98 -12.19 -3.37
C VAL A 677 22.36 -11.48 -2.16
N SER A 678 22.89 -10.32 -1.80
CA SER A 678 22.42 -9.55 -0.66
C SER A 678 21.45 -8.45 -1.05
#